data_AF-A0A0K1Q9C3-F1
#
_entry.id   AF-A0A0K1Q9C3-F1
#
_cell.length_a   1.000
_cell.length_b   1.000
_cell.length_c   1.000
_cell.angle_alpha   90.00
_cell.angle_beta   90.00
_cell.angle_gamma   90.00
#
_symmetry.space_group_name_H-M   'P 1'
#
loop_
_entity.id
_entity.type
_entity.pdbx_description
1 polymer ?
#
loop_
_entity_poly.entity_id
_entity_poly.type
_entity_poly.pdbx_seq_one_letter_code
_entity_poly.pdbx_strand_id
1 'polypeptide(L)'
;MATKTSQPESPVTALSNGSGRPAWIGPTFFFLALVTVVVALTQAMGGGAAVFSPANAAVGSIVPVAVAAIVAALIPRGHSWRVRLPFALIAALFTIFVARMWPSEAVVAAEGGAAPAELPNLLSWLIGLPLAGAVAILFLPRQAHRLLKATTLIVMLVTLFASIPLLMVDMGRTYHFNQDIVWIERFGIHYHVALDGISLWLVILTVFITPIATYASFGSIDKRFKDWCFSLLLLEAAMIGSFVALDLFLFYVFWELMLIPMYVMIGVWGGANRIKSALKFFLYTMFGSMLMLAAILYAAYTYGKLTGGTPSFDYFELSRVVYPQHVQVYLFWGFAISFFIKVPMFPVHTWLPDAHTEAPTAGSIILAAVMLKMGTYGYLRFCMGMFPEAASQYGATLAGVAVLGGILYGALVAWRQDDVKRLVAYSSVAHLGYVMLGLFAGTPSSIEGSVLQMVNHGVTTGALFLLVGVIYDRRHTRQLDDFGGLAKVMPVYAALFVIASMASVGLPGTNGFVGEFLIITGTFVSNKLGHVNGVQAVGAALGVILAALYMLTAIQKMFFGPITRSENKHLQDINAREMIAVAPLIIAIFVIGVAPNLLLNQMHDAVTRVIGDMNARVETSPAPKYYTGPIKLLPRSPDAPKAIAAETTTTNTAAEPSAH
;
A
#
# COMPACT_ATOMS: atom_id res chain seq x y z
N MET A 1 -20.64 62.52 43.46
CA MET A 1 -21.33 63.28 42.41
C MET A 1 -21.27 62.46 41.13
N ALA A 2 -22.45 62.10 40.60
CA ALA A 2 -22.74 61.46 39.31
C ALA A 2 -22.16 60.06 38.98
N THR A 3 -23.05 59.09 39.07
CA THR A 3 -23.09 57.75 38.47
C THR A 3 -23.16 57.78 36.93
N LYS A 4 -22.63 56.74 36.26
CA LYS A 4 -23.26 56.19 35.04
C LYS A 4 -22.82 54.75 34.76
N THR A 5 -23.76 53.86 34.94
CA THR A 5 -23.88 52.50 34.39
C THR A 5 -24.24 52.54 32.91
N SER A 6 -23.69 51.64 32.09
CA SER A 6 -24.39 51.12 30.91
C SER A 6 -23.87 49.74 30.47
N GLN A 7 -24.83 48.90 30.10
CA GLN A 7 -24.83 47.47 29.82
C GLN A 7 -24.08 47.03 28.54
N PRO A 8 -23.92 45.70 28.30
CA PRO A 8 -23.18 45.15 27.18
C PRO A 8 -24.04 45.09 25.91
N GLU A 9 -23.46 45.46 24.76
CA GLU A 9 -24.12 45.31 23.45
C GLU A 9 -24.05 43.86 22.94
N SER A 10 -25.19 43.38 22.46
CA SER A 10 -25.39 42.10 21.76
C SER A 10 -24.89 42.14 20.32
N PRO A 11 -24.55 40.99 19.70
CA PRO A 11 -24.22 40.90 18.28
C PRO A 11 -25.51 40.83 17.42
N VAL A 12 -25.38 40.99 16.10
CA VAL A 12 -26.44 41.07 15.04
C VAL A 12 -26.80 42.55 14.77
N THR A 13 -26.44 43.23 13.68
CA THR A 13 -26.53 42.89 12.25
C THR A 13 -25.81 43.98 11.44
N ALA A 14 -24.96 43.64 10.48
CA ALA A 14 -24.64 44.51 9.34
C ALA A 14 -24.12 43.68 8.16
N LEU A 15 -25.04 43.03 7.46
CA LEU A 15 -24.87 42.69 6.04
C LEU A 15 -25.41 43.88 5.23
N SER A 16 -24.55 44.55 4.47
CA SER A 16 -24.82 44.94 3.08
C SER A 16 -23.71 45.84 2.53
N ASN A 17 -23.55 45.74 1.21
CA ASN A 17 -22.66 46.48 0.30
C ASN A 17 -21.24 45.88 0.18
N GLY A 18 -20.80 45.39 -0.97
CA GLY A 18 -21.35 45.48 -2.32
C GLY A 18 -20.20 45.36 -3.32
N SER A 19 -19.94 44.14 -3.79
CA SER A 19 -19.29 43.92 -5.09
C SER A 19 -19.73 42.56 -5.60
N GLY A 20 -20.69 42.56 -6.53
CA GLY A 20 -21.29 41.36 -7.10
C GLY A 20 -20.28 40.47 -7.81
N ARG A 21 -19.82 39.42 -7.13
CA ARG A 21 -19.27 38.23 -7.76
C ARG A 21 -19.88 36.99 -7.07
N PRO A 22 -20.34 35.98 -7.81
CA PRO A 22 -20.90 34.78 -7.22
C PRO A 22 -19.84 34.04 -6.38
N ALA A 23 -20.11 33.87 -5.08
CA ALA A 23 -19.30 33.17 -4.07
C ALA A 23 -19.17 31.63 -4.25
N TRP A 24 -19.34 31.09 -5.46
CA TRP A 24 -19.50 29.64 -5.72
C TRP A 24 -18.31 29.04 -6.46
N ILE A 25 -17.40 29.86 -7.00
CA ILE A 25 -16.14 29.39 -7.58
C ILE A 25 -15.07 29.43 -6.48
N GLY A 26 -15.16 28.48 -5.54
CA GLY A 26 -14.12 28.26 -4.55
C GLY A 26 -12.83 27.75 -5.20
N PRO A 27 -11.67 27.85 -4.53
CA PRO A 27 -10.39 27.29 -5.01
C PRO A 27 -10.49 25.81 -5.40
N THR A 28 -11.40 25.07 -4.76
CA THR A 28 -11.73 23.67 -5.06
C THR A 28 -12.41 23.49 -6.41
N PHE A 29 -13.42 24.32 -6.73
CA PHE A 29 -14.09 24.30 -8.04
C PHE A 29 -13.14 24.75 -9.14
N PHE A 30 -12.28 25.71 -8.82
CA PHE A 30 -11.24 26.20 -9.71
C PHE A 30 -10.18 25.13 -10.04
N PHE A 31 -9.72 24.39 -9.03
CA PHE A 31 -8.77 23.28 -9.21
C PHE A 31 -9.42 22.08 -9.92
N LEU A 32 -10.68 21.74 -9.59
CA LEU A 32 -11.44 20.72 -10.32
C LEU A 32 -11.64 21.12 -11.78
N ALA A 33 -12.05 22.36 -12.06
CA ALA A 33 -12.16 22.87 -13.44
C ALA A 33 -10.81 22.86 -14.17
N LEU A 34 -9.71 23.17 -13.48
CA LEU A 34 -8.36 23.06 -14.05
C LEU A 34 -8.00 21.62 -14.40
N VAL A 35 -8.23 20.67 -13.48
CA VAL A 35 -7.98 19.24 -13.71
C VAL A 35 -8.88 18.74 -14.85
N THR A 36 -10.17 19.09 -14.85
CA THR A 36 -11.11 18.71 -15.91
C THR A 36 -10.74 19.33 -17.25
N VAL A 37 -10.30 20.60 -17.31
CA VAL A 37 -9.86 21.25 -18.55
C VAL A 37 -8.53 20.68 -19.04
N VAL A 38 -7.58 20.37 -18.14
CA VAL A 38 -6.32 19.71 -18.50
C VAL A 38 -6.59 18.32 -19.04
N VAL A 39 -7.43 17.52 -18.37
CA VAL A 39 -7.84 16.18 -18.80
C VAL A 39 -8.66 16.22 -20.11
N ALA A 40 -9.57 17.18 -20.27
CA ALA A 40 -10.37 17.32 -21.48
C ALA A 40 -9.55 17.83 -22.68
N LEU A 41 -8.60 18.75 -22.47
CA LEU A 41 -7.70 19.21 -23.52
C LEU A 41 -6.70 18.11 -23.91
N THR A 42 -6.19 17.31 -22.97
CA THR A 42 -5.35 16.15 -23.31
C THR A 42 -6.13 15.03 -23.99
N GLN A 43 -7.41 14.82 -23.65
CA GLN A 43 -8.30 13.91 -24.39
C GLN A 43 -8.61 14.43 -25.81
N ALA A 44 -8.85 15.73 -25.98
CA ALA A 44 -9.09 16.35 -27.29
C ALA A 44 -7.84 16.31 -28.19
N MET A 45 -6.64 16.34 -27.61
CA MET A 45 -5.37 16.18 -28.33
C MET A 45 -5.09 14.72 -28.76
N GLY A 46 -5.72 13.73 -28.12
CA GLY A 46 -5.64 12.31 -28.52
C GLY A 46 -6.73 11.88 -29.53
N GLY A 47 -7.67 12.76 -29.87
CA GLY A 47 -8.79 12.48 -30.74
C GLY A 47 -8.72 13.27 -32.05
N GLY A 48 -7.85 12.88 -32.98
CA GLY A 48 -7.86 13.46 -34.32
C GLY A 48 -6.64 13.11 -35.16
N ALA A 49 -6.79 12.11 -36.03
CA ALA A 49 -5.86 11.86 -37.12
C ALA A 49 -5.86 13.05 -38.10
N ALA A 50 -4.81 13.88 -38.12
CA ALA A 50 -4.35 14.62 -39.31
C ALA A 50 -3.11 15.51 -39.02
N VAL A 51 -1.98 15.15 -39.67
CA VAL A 51 -0.87 16.02 -40.13
C VAL A 51 -0.07 16.79 -39.05
N PHE A 52 1.10 16.24 -38.69
CA PHE A 52 2.09 16.90 -37.81
C PHE A 52 2.88 18.00 -38.56
N SER A 53 2.73 19.25 -38.11
CA SER A 53 3.56 20.41 -38.49
C SER A 53 4.46 20.84 -37.30
N PRO A 54 5.66 21.43 -37.54
CA PRO A 54 6.57 21.96 -36.50
C PRO A 54 5.91 22.92 -35.50
N ALA A 55 4.76 23.51 -35.83
CA ALA A 55 3.98 24.36 -34.94
C ALA A 55 3.48 23.61 -33.67
N ASN A 56 3.25 22.29 -33.75
CA ASN A 56 2.69 21.52 -32.62
C ASN A 56 3.72 21.18 -31.53
N ALA A 57 5.02 21.12 -31.87
CA ALA A 57 6.10 21.00 -30.88
C ALA A 57 6.28 22.29 -30.05
N ALA A 58 6.03 23.45 -30.68
CA ALA A 58 5.95 24.73 -29.97
C ALA A 58 4.69 24.79 -29.08
N VAL A 59 3.54 24.26 -29.52
CA VAL A 59 2.33 24.19 -28.69
C VAL A 59 2.54 23.29 -27.47
N GLY A 60 3.14 22.11 -27.61
CA GLY A 60 3.44 21.22 -26.48
C GLY A 60 4.39 21.80 -25.42
N SER A 61 5.31 22.68 -25.82
CA SER A 61 6.22 23.39 -24.91
C SER A 61 5.60 24.66 -24.30
N ILE A 62 4.61 25.25 -24.96
CA ILE A 62 3.89 26.46 -24.49
C ILE A 62 2.72 26.09 -23.56
N VAL A 63 2.09 24.92 -23.71
CA VAL A 63 0.92 24.50 -22.91
C VAL A 63 1.17 24.51 -21.39
N PRO A 64 2.29 24.00 -20.84
CA PRO A 64 2.56 24.10 -19.40
C PRO A 64 2.68 25.54 -18.90
N VAL A 65 3.23 26.43 -19.73
CA VAL A 65 3.38 27.86 -19.42
C VAL A 65 2.03 28.58 -19.52
N ALA A 66 1.21 28.23 -20.52
CA ALA A 66 -0.12 28.78 -20.73
C ALA A 66 -1.09 28.35 -19.63
N VAL A 67 -1.09 27.07 -19.24
CA VAL A 67 -1.90 26.55 -18.12
C VAL A 67 -1.48 27.20 -16.81
N ALA A 68 -0.17 27.31 -16.52
CA ALA A 68 0.33 28.02 -15.35
C ALA A 68 -0.07 29.52 -15.35
N ALA A 69 -0.02 30.18 -16.50
CA ALA A 69 -0.42 31.58 -16.65
C ALA A 69 -1.95 31.78 -16.49
N ILE A 70 -2.76 30.88 -17.03
CA ILE A 70 -4.22 30.89 -16.90
C ILE A 70 -4.62 30.65 -15.44
N VAL A 71 -3.98 29.71 -14.76
CA VAL A 71 -4.15 29.48 -13.31
C VAL A 71 -3.77 30.72 -12.52
N ALA A 72 -2.63 31.34 -12.82
CA ALA A 72 -2.20 32.57 -12.16
C ALA A 72 -3.17 33.75 -12.38
N ALA A 73 -3.76 33.85 -13.57
CA ALA A 73 -4.69 34.91 -13.96
C ALA A 73 -6.08 34.76 -13.32
N LEU A 74 -6.50 33.53 -13.04
CA LEU A 74 -7.82 33.22 -12.47
C LEU A 74 -7.83 33.26 -10.92
N ILE A 75 -6.68 33.34 -10.26
CA ILE A 75 -6.60 33.60 -8.82
C ILE A 75 -7.07 35.04 -8.52
N PRO A 76 -8.06 35.24 -7.62
CA PRO A 76 -8.63 36.56 -7.34
C PRO A 76 -7.59 37.63 -7.02
N ARG A 77 -7.77 38.83 -7.60
CA ARG A 77 -6.79 39.94 -7.49
C ARG A 77 -6.50 40.43 -6.06
N GLY A 78 -7.28 40.00 -5.06
CA GLY A 78 -7.08 40.32 -3.65
C GLY A 78 -5.95 39.56 -2.94
N HIS A 79 -5.35 38.54 -3.56
CA HIS A 79 -4.22 37.80 -2.97
C HIS A 79 -2.87 38.30 -3.50
N SER A 80 -1.87 38.46 -2.62
CA SER A 80 -0.54 38.98 -2.98
C SER A 80 0.27 38.00 -3.86
N TRP A 81 1.33 38.51 -4.51
CA TRP A 81 2.22 37.69 -5.35
C TRP A 81 2.85 36.51 -4.61
N ARG A 82 3.00 36.61 -3.28
CA ARG A 82 3.48 35.52 -2.41
C ARG A 82 2.52 34.32 -2.35
N VAL A 83 1.27 34.49 -2.74
CA VAL A 83 0.27 33.41 -2.83
C VAL A 83 0.13 32.91 -4.26
N ARG A 84 0.11 33.82 -5.25
CA ARG A 84 -0.12 33.44 -6.66
C ARG A 84 1.05 32.67 -7.28
N LEU A 85 2.29 33.07 -6.96
CA LEU A 85 3.48 32.44 -7.53
C LEU A 85 3.61 30.95 -7.13
N PRO A 86 3.42 30.54 -5.86
CA PRO A 86 3.36 29.13 -5.50
C PRO A 86 2.30 28.31 -6.26
N PHE A 87 1.08 28.84 -6.44
CA PHE A 87 0.04 28.13 -7.19
C PHE A 87 0.37 27.99 -8.68
N ALA A 88 0.96 29.02 -9.29
CA ALA A 88 1.43 28.96 -10.66
C ALA A 88 2.54 27.91 -10.83
N LEU A 89 3.46 27.82 -9.86
CA LEU A 89 4.52 26.80 -9.83
C LEU A 89 3.95 25.38 -9.68
N ILE A 90 2.98 25.18 -8.78
CA ILE A 90 2.29 23.89 -8.61
C ILE A 90 1.63 23.46 -9.92
N ALA A 91 0.89 24.37 -10.57
CA ALA A 91 0.24 24.08 -11.85
C ALA A 91 1.28 23.77 -12.93
N ALA A 92 2.35 24.55 -13.05
CA ALA A 92 3.42 24.32 -14.02
C ALA A 92 4.10 22.95 -13.81
N LEU A 93 4.49 22.62 -12.58
CA LEU A 93 5.13 21.34 -12.26
C LEU A 93 4.20 20.16 -12.52
N PHE A 94 2.93 20.29 -12.14
CA PHE A 94 1.90 19.28 -12.41
C PHE A 94 1.69 19.09 -13.93
N THR A 95 1.61 20.18 -14.70
CA THR A 95 1.44 20.10 -16.16
C THR A 95 2.69 19.57 -16.86
N ILE A 96 3.91 19.91 -16.41
CA ILE A 96 5.16 19.36 -16.94
C ILE A 96 5.24 17.86 -16.66
N PHE A 97 4.97 17.46 -15.41
CA PHE A 97 4.87 16.05 -15.04
C PHE A 97 3.85 15.34 -15.92
N VAL A 98 2.69 15.98 -16.14
CA VAL A 98 1.63 15.39 -16.95
C VAL A 98 2.03 15.22 -18.41
N ALA A 99 2.59 16.27 -19.02
CA ALA A 99 3.00 16.29 -20.41
C ALA A 99 4.16 15.33 -20.69
N ARG A 100 5.09 15.16 -19.73
CA ARG A 100 6.23 14.23 -19.87
C ARG A 100 5.84 12.77 -19.72
N MET A 101 4.77 12.47 -18.97
CA MET A 101 4.31 11.11 -18.71
C MET A 101 3.15 10.67 -19.63
N TRP A 102 2.65 11.57 -20.48
CA TRP A 102 1.62 11.27 -21.48
C TRP A 102 2.20 10.42 -22.63
N PRO A 103 1.49 9.37 -23.10
CA PRO A 103 2.02 8.51 -24.16
C PRO A 103 2.29 9.29 -25.46
N SER A 104 3.46 9.08 -26.06
CA SER A 104 3.74 9.48 -27.45
C SER A 104 3.17 8.44 -28.39
N GLU A 105 2.45 8.85 -29.44
CA GLU A 105 1.78 7.96 -30.41
C GLU A 105 2.71 6.91 -31.06
N ALA A 106 4.04 7.08 -30.96
CA ALA A 106 5.04 6.16 -31.48
C ALA A 106 5.00 4.73 -30.89
N VAL A 107 4.27 4.48 -29.79
CA VAL A 107 4.22 3.14 -29.13
C VAL A 107 2.91 2.37 -29.39
N VAL A 108 1.92 2.97 -30.05
CA VAL A 108 0.58 2.36 -30.19
C VAL A 108 0.42 1.51 -31.48
N ALA A 109 1.41 1.50 -32.36
CA ALA A 109 1.31 0.81 -33.64
C ALA A 109 2.23 -0.43 -33.72
N ALA A 110 1.96 -1.46 -32.92
CA ALA A 110 2.42 -2.82 -33.26
C ALA A 110 1.58 -3.90 -32.56
N GLU A 111 1.09 -4.83 -33.39
CA GLU A 111 0.57 -6.17 -33.08
C GLU A 111 -0.94 -6.29 -32.82
N GLY A 112 -1.59 -6.96 -33.78
CA GLY A 112 -3.02 -7.23 -33.84
C GLY A 112 -3.47 -8.40 -32.97
N GLY A 113 -4.76 -8.34 -32.60
CA GLY A 113 -5.41 -9.19 -31.61
C GLY A 113 -5.71 -8.37 -30.36
N ALA A 114 -6.74 -7.52 -30.41
CA ALA A 114 -6.94 -6.40 -29.49
C ALA A 114 -7.14 -6.83 -28.01
N ALA A 115 -6.04 -7.01 -27.29
CA ALA A 115 -5.98 -6.74 -25.87
C ALA A 115 -6.36 -5.26 -25.64
N PRO A 116 -7.08 -4.91 -24.57
CA PRO A 116 -7.36 -3.50 -24.26
C PRO A 116 -6.03 -2.73 -24.25
N ALA A 117 -5.99 -1.58 -24.91
CA ALA A 117 -4.79 -0.75 -25.00
C ALA A 117 -4.34 -0.36 -23.58
N GLU A 118 -3.32 -1.05 -23.07
CA GLU A 118 -2.74 -0.75 -21.77
C GLU A 118 -2.12 0.64 -21.84
N LEU A 119 -2.43 1.49 -20.86
CA LEU A 119 -1.78 2.79 -20.73
C LEU A 119 -0.33 2.56 -20.25
N PRO A 120 0.70 2.73 -21.11
CA PRO A 120 2.04 2.22 -20.82
C PRO A 120 2.68 2.84 -19.58
N ASN A 121 2.31 4.08 -19.24
CA ASN A 121 2.87 4.81 -18.10
C ASN A 121 1.98 4.79 -16.85
N LEU A 122 0.89 4.00 -16.83
CA LEU A 122 -0.13 4.08 -15.77
C LEU A 122 0.44 3.88 -14.37
N LEU A 123 1.33 2.91 -14.18
CA LEU A 123 1.96 2.67 -12.88
C LEU A 123 2.80 3.86 -12.41
N SER A 124 3.54 4.48 -13.32
CA SER A 124 4.30 5.71 -13.04
C SER A 124 3.39 6.87 -12.67
N TRP A 125 2.20 6.96 -13.25
CA TRP A 125 1.19 7.93 -12.82
C TRP A 125 0.70 7.68 -11.40
N LEU A 126 0.40 6.43 -11.06
CA LEU A 126 -0.08 6.08 -9.71
C LEU A 126 0.97 6.36 -8.63
N ILE A 127 2.26 6.20 -8.93
CA ILE A 127 3.36 6.59 -8.04
C ILE A 127 3.56 8.11 -8.03
N GLY A 128 3.59 8.72 -9.21
CA GLY A 128 4.02 10.10 -9.38
C GLY A 128 2.96 11.13 -8.99
N LEU A 129 1.66 10.83 -9.11
CA LEU A 129 0.57 11.71 -8.66
C LEU A 129 0.67 12.05 -7.16
N PRO A 130 0.72 11.07 -6.23
CA PRO A 130 0.89 11.36 -4.82
C PRO A 130 2.25 12.00 -4.51
N LEU A 131 3.33 11.62 -5.21
CA LEU A 131 4.64 12.25 -5.03
C LEU A 131 4.63 13.73 -5.43
N ALA A 132 4.05 14.05 -6.60
CA ALA A 132 3.86 15.42 -7.07
C ALA A 132 2.93 16.20 -6.13
N GLY A 133 1.88 15.55 -5.61
CA GLY A 133 1.01 16.10 -4.59
C GLY A 133 1.77 16.45 -3.31
N ALA A 134 2.64 15.57 -2.82
CA ALA A 134 3.49 15.83 -1.65
C ALA A 134 4.37 17.06 -1.89
N VAL A 135 5.05 17.14 -3.04
CA VAL A 135 5.84 18.32 -3.42
C VAL A 135 4.96 19.57 -3.50
N ALA A 136 3.76 19.49 -4.08
CA ALA A 136 2.83 20.61 -4.16
C ALA A 136 2.43 21.15 -2.77
N ILE A 137 2.20 20.27 -1.79
CA ILE A 137 1.93 20.66 -0.40
C ILE A 137 3.04 21.56 0.15
N LEU A 138 4.31 21.34 -0.21
CA LEU A 138 5.45 22.17 0.25
C LEU A 138 5.36 23.63 -0.21
N PHE A 139 4.64 23.93 -1.29
CA PHE A 139 4.46 25.29 -1.78
C PHE A 139 3.19 25.97 -1.22
N LEU A 140 2.29 25.21 -0.60
CA LEU A 140 1.06 25.77 -0.02
C LEU A 140 1.31 26.47 1.33
N PRO A 141 0.61 27.59 1.64
CA PRO A 141 0.72 28.26 2.93
C PRO A 141 0.32 27.35 4.09
N ARG A 142 1.12 27.33 5.17
CA ARG A 142 0.86 26.50 6.37
C ARG A 142 -0.48 26.81 7.03
N GLN A 143 -0.95 28.05 6.93
CA GLN A 143 -2.20 28.54 7.53
C GLN A 143 -3.44 28.10 6.75
N ALA A 144 -3.30 27.67 5.49
CA ALA A 144 -4.42 27.35 4.61
C ALA A 144 -4.93 25.91 4.82
N HIS A 145 -5.38 25.56 6.03
CA HIS A 145 -5.77 24.20 6.41
C HIS A 145 -6.81 23.58 5.46
N ARG A 146 -7.83 24.36 5.07
CA ARG A 146 -8.87 23.90 4.12
C ARG A 146 -8.28 23.51 2.77
N LEU A 147 -7.32 24.28 2.28
CA LEU A 147 -6.65 24.02 1.01
C LEU A 147 -5.74 22.79 1.13
N LEU A 148 -4.90 22.70 2.16
CA LEU A 148 -4.05 21.54 2.41
C LEU A 148 -4.87 20.25 2.46
N LYS A 149 -6.00 20.27 3.19
CA LYS A 149 -6.96 19.16 3.27
C LYS A 149 -7.55 18.82 1.90
N ALA A 150 -8.07 19.81 1.18
CA ALA A 150 -8.70 19.60 -0.11
C ALA A 150 -7.71 19.05 -1.15
N THR A 151 -6.52 19.65 -1.26
CA THR A 151 -5.47 19.19 -2.18
C THR A 151 -5.06 17.75 -1.88
N THR A 152 -4.83 17.41 -0.61
CA THR A 152 -4.44 16.05 -0.20
C THR A 152 -5.51 15.03 -0.61
N LEU A 153 -6.78 15.28 -0.27
CA LEU A 153 -7.87 14.39 -0.63
C LEU A 153 -8.09 14.29 -2.14
N ILE A 154 -8.03 15.40 -2.86
CA ILE A 154 -8.22 15.40 -4.32
C ILE A 154 -7.12 14.58 -4.97
N VAL A 155 -5.86 14.73 -4.58
CA VAL A 155 -4.76 13.92 -5.12
C VAL A 155 -5.02 12.43 -4.84
N MET A 156 -5.33 12.04 -3.62
CA MET A 156 -5.63 10.64 -3.26
C MET A 156 -6.83 10.07 -4.05
N LEU A 157 -7.91 10.86 -4.18
CA LEU A 157 -9.08 10.45 -4.95
C LEU A 157 -8.76 10.34 -6.45
N VAL A 158 -7.98 11.26 -7.01
CA VAL A 158 -7.52 11.17 -8.40
C VAL A 158 -6.65 9.94 -8.59
N THR A 159 -5.74 9.61 -7.66
CA THR A 159 -4.95 8.37 -7.70
C THR A 159 -5.85 7.12 -7.65
N LEU A 160 -6.87 7.11 -6.77
CA LEU A 160 -7.87 6.03 -6.71
C LEU A 160 -8.65 5.87 -8.02
N PHE A 161 -9.14 6.96 -8.61
CA PHE A 161 -9.88 6.88 -9.88
C PHE A 161 -8.94 6.54 -11.05
N ALA A 162 -7.70 7.01 -11.03
CA ALA A 162 -6.68 6.65 -12.00
C ALA A 162 -6.29 5.17 -11.94
N SER A 163 -6.54 4.46 -10.83
CA SER A 163 -6.27 3.03 -10.73
C SER A 163 -7.38 2.15 -11.31
N ILE A 164 -8.55 2.71 -11.68
CA ILE A 164 -9.68 1.94 -12.24
C ILE A 164 -9.30 1.13 -13.49
N PRO A 165 -8.51 1.64 -14.46
CA PRO A 165 -8.11 0.85 -15.62
C PRO A 165 -7.36 -0.44 -15.26
N LEU A 166 -6.72 -0.52 -14.10
CA LEU A 166 -6.09 -1.75 -13.63
C LEU A 166 -7.10 -2.90 -13.45
N LEU A 167 -8.35 -2.59 -13.09
CA LEU A 167 -9.42 -3.58 -12.87
C LEU A 167 -10.11 -4.02 -14.17
N MET A 168 -9.81 -3.37 -15.30
CA MET A 168 -10.41 -3.66 -16.60
C MET A 168 -9.58 -4.65 -17.43
N VAL A 169 -8.34 -4.90 -17.02
CA VAL A 169 -7.43 -5.85 -17.66
C VAL A 169 -7.57 -7.19 -16.96
N ASP A 170 -7.69 -8.26 -17.74
CA ASP A 170 -7.56 -9.62 -17.23
C ASP A 170 -6.07 -9.92 -17.03
N MET A 171 -5.65 -10.08 -15.78
CA MET A 171 -4.24 -10.19 -15.41
C MET A 171 -3.59 -11.48 -15.89
N GLY A 172 -4.37 -12.55 -16.07
CA GLY A 172 -3.87 -13.86 -16.47
C GLY A 172 -2.55 -14.27 -15.79
N ARG A 173 -1.66 -14.91 -16.57
CA ARG A 173 -0.36 -15.39 -16.08
C ARG A 173 0.75 -14.33 -16.14
N THR A 174 0.62 -13.36 -17.04
CA THR A 174 1.68 -12.42 -17.42
C THR A 174 1.73 -11.18 -16.51
N TYR A 175 2.75 -10.35 -16.71
CA TYR A 175 2.80 -9.02 -16.12
C TYR A 175 2.24 -7.99 -17.11
N HIS A 176 1.52 -7.01 -16.58
CA HIS A 176 0.83 -5.95 -17.30
C HIS A 176 1.38 -4.58 -16.90
N PHE A 177 1.12 -3.58 -17.75
CA PHE A 177 1.56 -2.18 -17.57
C PHE A 177 3.09 -2.07 -17.39
N ASN A 178 3.83 -2.84 -18.19
CA ASN A 178 5.27 -2.95 -18.08
C ASN A 178 5.99 -1.69 -18.58
N GLN A 179 6.70 -1.03 -17.68
CA GLN A 179 7.58 0.09 -17.99
C GLN A 179 8.97 -0.22 -17.43
N ASP A 180 9.92 -0.38 -18.34
CA ASP A 180 11.33 -0.63 -18.04
C ASP A 180 12.14 0.52 -18.66
N ILE A 181 12.90 1.26 -17.86
CA ILE A 181 13.74 2.37 -18.34
C ILE A 181 15.07 2.30 -17.61
N VAL A 182 16.19 2.36 -18.33
CA VAL A 182 17.52 2.45 -17.73
C VAL A 182 17.60 3.71 -16.87
N TRP A 183 17.80 3.55 -15.56
CA TRP A 183 17.88 4.66 -14.61
C TRP A 183 19.33 5.03 -14.30
N ILE A 184 20.15 4.04 -13.92
CA ILE A 184 21.58 4.21 -13.65
C ILE A 184 22.37 3.10 -14.36
N GLU A 185 22.74 3.38 -15.61
CA GLU A 185 23.39 2.43 -16.52
C GLU A 185 24.65 1.77 -15.93
N ARG A 186 25.52 2.56 -15.27
CA ARG A 186 26.77 2.06 -14.65
C ARG A 186 26.56 0.90 -13.67
N PHE A 187 25.40 0.87 -13.02
CA PHE A 187 25.05 -0.16 -12.03
C PHE A 187 24.00 -1.14 -12.56
N GLY A 188 23.53 -0.99 -13.80
CA GLY A 188 22.39 -1.74 -14.34
C GLY A 188 21.14 -1.63 -13.47
N ILE A 189 20.89 -0.43 -12.93
CA ILE A 189 19.67 -0.12 -12.17
C ILE A 189 18.64 0.44 -13.14
N HIS A 190 17.45 -0.12 -13.12
CA HIS A 190 16.34 0.25 -13.98
C HIS A 190 15.19 0.83 -13.15
N TYR A 191 14.47 1.77 -13.75
CA TYR A 191 13.10 2.04 -13.34
C TYR A 191 12.21 0.99 -14.02
N HIS A 192 12.16 -0.20 -13.41
CA HIS A 192 11.32 -1.29 -13.89
C HIS A 192 10.12 -1.46 -12.98
N VAL A 193 8.94 -1.10 -13.51
CA VAL A 193 7.65 -1.27 -12.86
C VAL A 193 6.72 -2.08 -13.74
N ALA A 194 6.09 -3.09 -13.16
CA ALA A 194 4.99 -3.83 -13.78
C ALA A 194 4.14 -4.45 -12.67
N LEU A 195 2.95 -4.93 -13.00
CA LEU A 195 2.07 -5.57 -12.03
C LEU A 195 1.49 -6.88 -12.58
N ASP A 196 1.15 -7.78 -11.68
CA ASP A 196 0.41 -9.01 -11.98
C ASP A 196 -0.80 -9.12 -11.03
N GLY A 197 -1.56 -10.20 -11.15
CA GLY A 197 -2.74 -10.46 -10.32
C GLY A 197 -2.52 -10.40 -8.80
N ILE A 198 -1.31 -10.68 -8.32
CA ILE A 198 -0.94 -10.58 -6.89
C ILE A 198 -0.79 -9.11 -6.49
N SER A 199 -0.07 -8.33 -7.30
CA SER A 199 0.23 -6.92 -7.00
C SER A 199 -0.98 -6.02 -7.17
N LEU A 200 -1.86 -6.35 -8.13
CA LEU A 200 -3.10 -5.63 -8.44
C LEU A 200 -3.87 -5.29 -7.16
N TRP A 201 -4.21 -6.30 -6.37
CA TRP A 201 -5.08 -6.10 -5.20
C TRP A 201 -4.40 -5.33 -4.07
N LEU A 202 -3.07 -5.41 -3.96
CA LEU A 202 -2.31 -4.66 -2.96
C LEU A 202 -2.20 -3.18 -3.34
N VAL A 203 -2.05 -2.87 -4.63
CA VAL A 203 -2.14 -1.50 -5.15
C VAL A 203 -3.55 -0.94 -4.96
N ILE A 204 -4.59 -1.69 -5.34
CA ILE A 204 -6.00 -1.27 -5.19
C ILE A 204 -6.35 -1.04 -3.72
N LEU A 205 -5.94 -1.95 -2.82
CA LEU A 205 -6.11 -1.77 -1.38
C LEU A 205 -5.43 -0.49 -0.89
N THR A 206 -4.23 -0.19 -1.40
CA THR A 206 -3.47 1.01 -1.01
C THR A 206 -4.24 2.27 -1.35
N VAL A 207 -4.59 2.47 -2.63
CA VAL A 207 -5.31 3.67 -3.10
C VAL A 207 -6.74 3.76 -2.57
N PHE A 208 -7.33 2.65 -2.13
CA PHE A 208 -8.64 2.62 -1.49
C PHE A 208 -8.57 3.06 -0.01
N ILE A 209 -7.59 2.56 0.75
CA ILE A 209 -7.47 2.82 2.18
C ILE A 209 -6.90 4.21 2.49
N THR A 210 -5.92 4.69 1.71
CA THR A 210 -5.24 5.96 1.96
C THR A 210 -6.18 7.18 2.03
N PRO A 211 -7.15 7.40 1.11
CA PRO A 211 -8.10 8.50 1.25
C PRO A 211 -9.04 8.32 2.43
N ILE A 212 -9.45 7.08 2.75
CA ILE A 212 -10.34 6.79 3.89
C ILE A 212 -9.63 7.13 5.21
N ALA A 213 -8.42 6.62 5.40
CA ALA A 213 -7.59 6.89 6.57
C ALA A 213 -7.33 8.39 6.73
N THR A 214 -6.97 9.05 5.62
CA THR A 214 -6.74 10.49 5.58
C THR A 214 -7.99 11.28 5.95
N TYR A 215 -9.14 10.93 5.38
CA TYR A 215 -10.42 11.56 5.66
C TYR A 215 -10.81 11.42 7.14
N ALA A 216 -10.65 10.22 7.69
CA ALA A 216 -10.90 9.92 9.10
C ALA A 216 -9.98 10.71 10.06
N SER A 217 -8.76 11.07 9.63
CA SER A 217 -7.83 11.88 10.45
C SER A 217 -8.23 13.35 10.60
N PHE A 218 -9.09 13.87 9.73
CA PHE A 218 -9.41 15.29 9.73
C PHE A 218 -10.31 15.66 10.89
N GLY A 219 -9.78 16.42 11.83
CA GLY A 219 -10.44 16.84 13.07
C GLY A 219 -9.66 16.44 14.32
N SER A 220 -8.79 15.43 14.21
CA SER A 220 -7.92 14.97 15.31
C SER A 220 -6.50 15.53 15.20
N ILE A 221 -6.12 16.05 14.02
CA ILE A 221 -4.77 16.57 13.73
C ILE A 221 -4.80 18.10 13.60
N ASP A 222 -4.29 18.80 14.62
CA ASP A 222 -4.24 20.27 14.65
C ASP A 222 -2.83 20.86 14.52
N LYS A 223 -1.81 20.09 14.89
CA LYS A 223 -0.41 20.55 14.89
C LYS A 223 0.30 20.12 13.61
N ARG A 224 1.15 20.99 13.07
CA ARG A 224 1.99 20.72 11.88
C ARG A 224 1.19 20.10 10.70
N PHE A 225 -0.04 20.56 10.48
CA PHE A 225 -0.99 19.98 9.52
C PHE A 225 -0.43 19.83 8.10
N LYS A 226 0.37 20.80 7.63
CA LYS A 226 1.08 20.72 6.35
C LYS A 226 2.00 19.50 6.26
N ASP A 227 2.76 19.24 7.31
CA ASP A 227 3.75 18.15 7.35
C ASP A 227 3.03 16.78 7.41
N TRP A 228 1.84 16.73 8.01
CA TRP A 228 0.97 15.57 8.00
C TRP A 228 0.48 15.24 6.58
N CYS A 229 -0.07 16.23 5.88
CA CYS A 229 -0.49 16.10 4.48
C CYS A 229 0.66 15.66 3.56
N PHE A 230 1.84 16.26 3.72
CA PHE A 230 3.04 15.86 3.00
C PHE A 230 3.40 14.40 3.26
N SER A 231 3.42 13.98 4.54
CA SER A 231 3.79 12.62 4.93
C SER A 231 2.83 11.58 4.39
N LEU A 232 1.52 11.86 4.39
CA LEU A 232 0.50 10.96 3.86
C LEU A 232 0.65 10.70 2.35
N LEU A 233 0.87 11.75 1.56
CA LEU A 233 1.04 11.63 0.12
C LEU A 233 2.38 10.95 -0.24
N LEU A 234 3.46 11.30 0.47
CA LEU A 234 4.74 10.62 0.29
C LEU A 234 4.65 9.12 0.62
N LEU A 235 3.94 8.80 1.71
CA LEU A 235 3.71 7.42 2.13
C LEU A 235 2.88 6.65 1.10
N GLU A 236 1.82 7.24 0.55
CA GLU A 236 1.01 6.62 -0.51
C GLU A 236 1.86 6.28 -1.74
N ALA A 237 2.65 7.23 -2.24
CA ALA A 237 3.55 7.01 -3.37
C ALA A 237 4.53 5.85 -3.11
N ALA A 238 5.15 5.85 -1.93
CA ALA A 238 6.13 4.83 -1.55
C ALA A 238 5.51 3.43 -1.40
N MET A 239 4.28 3.34 -0.88
CA MET A 239 3.56 2.07 -0.77
C MET A 239 3.20 1.51 -2.16
N ILE A 240 2.67 2.33 -3.06
CA ILE A 240 2.35 1.92 -4.43
C ILE A 240 3.63 1.45 -5.14
N GLY A 241 4.69 2.26 -5.09
CA GLY A 241 5.98 1.95 -5.71
C GLY A 241 6.57 0.62 -5.24
N SER A 242 6.43 0.30 -3.95
CA SER A 242 6.94 -0.96 -3.39
C SER A 242 6.22 -2.20 -3.94
N PHE A 243 4.94 -2.11 -4.32
CA PHE A 243 4.21 -3.26 -4.87
C PHE A 243 4.44 -3.47 -6.36
N VAL A 244 4.84 -2.43 -7.11
CA VAL A 244 4.99 -2.51 -8.57
C VAL A 244 6.44 -2.53 -9.03
N ALA A 245 7.41 -2.21 -8.17
CA ALA A 245 8.83 -2.27 -8.50
C ALA A 245 9.31 -3.71 -8.70
N LEU A 246 9.87 -3.99 -9.87
CA LEU A 246 10.51 -5.27 -10.23
C LEU A 246 12.03 -5.16 -10.30
N ASP A 247 12.58 -3.95 -10.32
CA ASP A 247 13.98 -3.71 -9.96
C ASP A 247 14.12 -3.73 -8.43
N LEU A 248 15.00 -4.59 -7.90
CA LEU A 248 15.17 -4.81 -6.46
C LEU A 248 15.80 -3.60 -5.75
N PHE A 249 16.60 -2.78 -6.45
CA PHE A 249 17.11 -1.54 -5.89
C PHE A 249 15.99 -0.49 -5.81
N LEU A 250 15.16 -0.38 -6.85
CA LEU A 250 13.97 0.48 -6.83
C LEU A 250 12.98 0.05 -5.74
N PHE A 251 12.74 -1.25 -5.60
CA PHE A 251 11.94 -1.82 -4.51
C PHE A 251 12.50 -1.41 -3.15
N TYR A 252 13.82 -1.54 -2.94
CA TYR A 252 14.48 -1.12 -1.70
C TYR A 252 14.32 0.37 -1.42
N VAL A 253 14.44 1.23 -2.45
CA VAL A 253 14.23 2.67 -2.32
C VAL A 253 12.82 2.99 -1.85
N PHE A 254 11.78 2.41 -2.47
CA PHE A 254 10.41 2.63 -2.02
C PHE A 254 10.13 2.02 -0.63
N TRP A 255 10.73 0.86 -0.35
CA TRP A 255 10.65 0.18 0.94
C TRP A 255 11.20 1.03 2.09
N GLU A 256 12.33 1.70 1.89
CA GLU A 256 12.90 2.63 2.87
C GLU A 256 12.15 3.96 2.87
N LEU A 257 11.75 4.46 1.71
CA LEU A 257 11.03 5.73 1.59
C LEU A 257 9.73 5.72 2.38
N MET A 258 8.99 4.60 2.45
CA MET A 258 7.77 4.52 3.27
C MET A 258 8.04 4.54 4.79
N LEU A 259 9.23 4.12 5.24
CA LEU A 259 9.57 4.10 6.67
C LEU A 259 9.70 5.51 7.23
N ILE A 260 10.24 6.45 6.45
CA ILE A 260 10.47 7.84 6.85
C ILE A 260 9.17 8.56 7.25
N PRO A 261 8.15 8.70 6.38
CA PRO A 261 6.91 9.37 6.74
C PRO A 261 6.19 8.62 7.87
N MET A 262 6.20 7.29 7.91
CA MET A 262 5.57 6.55 9.01
C MET A 262 6.25 6.80 10.36
N TYR A 263 7.58 6.80 10.39
CA TYR A 263 8.37 7.14 11.58
C TYR A 263 8.01 8.55 12.09
N VAL A 264 7.93 9.53 11.19
CA VAL A 264 7.54 10.91 11.54
C VAL A 264 6.08 10.97 12.00
N MET A 265 5.17 10.24 11.34
CA MET A 265 3.75 10.17 11.71
C MET A 265 3.56 9.68 13.14
N ILE A 266 4.25 8.61 13.52
CA ILE A 266 4.24 8.10 14.90
C ILE A 266 4.92 9.11 15.82
N GLY A 267 6.16 9.53 15.55
CA GLY A 267 6.96 10.34 16.47
C GLY A 267 6.41 11.75 16.75
N VAL A 268 5.72 12.37 15.79
CA VAL A 268 5.21 13.75 15.91
C VAL A 268 3.76 13.80 16.38
N TRP A 269 2.89 12.91 15.87
CA TRP A 269 1.44 12.93 16.15
C TRP A 269 0.93 11.76 16.98
N GLY A 270 1.82 10.85 17.39
CA GLY A 270 1.44 9.73 18.25
C GLY A 270 1.11 10.14 19.69
N GLY A 271 0.79 9.12 20.49
CA GLY A 271 0.44 9.22 21.91
C GLY A 271 1.62 9.51 22.85
N ALA A 272 1.46 9.14 24.12
CA ALA A 272 2.41 9.48 25.18
C ALA A 272 3.81 8.90 24.96
N ASN A 273 3.92 7.65 24.48
CA ASN A 273 5.20 6.95 24.30
C ASN A 273 5.72 7.01 22.86
N ARG A 274 5.19 7.94 22.05
CA ARG A 274 5.41 8.02 20.61
C ARG A 274 6.88 8.00 20.15
N ILE A 275 7.79 8.66 20.85
CA ILE A 275 9.21 8.72 20.45
C ILE A 275 9.85 7.35 20.61
N LYS A 276 9.62 6.69 21.75
CA LYS A 276 10.11 5.34 22.03
C LYS A 276 9.56 4.35 21.01
N SER A 277 8.26 4.39 20.73
CA SER A 277 7.63 3.49 19.75
C SER A 277 8.10 3.76 18.32
N ALA A 278 8.24 5.03 17.92
CA ALA A 278 8.76 5.39 16.60
C ALA A 278 10.20 4.90 16.41
N LEU A 279 11.08 5.11 17.39
CA LEU A 279 12.46 4.62 17.34
C LEU A 279 12.52 3.10 17.31
N LYS A 280 11.71 2.40 18.12
CA LYS A 280 11.64 0.94 18.10
C LYS A 280 11.19 0.41 16.73
N PHE A 281 10.14 0.98 16.16
CA PHE A 281 9.65 0.68 14.81
C PHE A 281 10.75 0.85 13.76
N PHE A 282 11.41 2.02 13.77
CA PHE A 282 12.45 2.34 12.80
C PHE A 282 13.66 1.41 12.93
N LEU A 283 14.18 1.19 14.15
CA LEU A 283 15.35 0.34 14.37
C LEU A 283 15.10 -1.12 13.98
N TYR A 284 13.92 -1.67 14.32
CA TYR A 284 13.56 -3.04 13.90
C TYR A 284 13.57 -3.15 12.38
N THR A 285 12.84 -2.26 11.71
CA THR A 285 12.64 -2.35 10.26
C THR A 285 13.90 -2.03 9.46
N MET A 286 14.69 -1.04 9.89
CA MET A 286 15.96 -0.67 9.29
C MET A 286 17.00 -1.79 9.42
N PHE A 287 17.08 -2.47 10.56
CA PHE A 287 18.01 -3.58 10.74
C PHE A 287 17.72 -4.71 9.72
N GLY A 288 16.45 -5.08 9.58
CA GLY A 288 16.04 -6.09 8.61
C GLY A 288 16.35 -5.67 7.17
N SER A 289 16.03 -4.43 6.80
CA SER A 289 16.22 -3.95 5.44
C SER A 289 17.69 -3.80 5.05
N MET A 290 18.59 -3.47 5.98
CA MET A 290 20.04 -3.47 5.71
C MET A 290 20.57 -4.86 5.34
N LEU A 291 20.07 -5.92 5.97
CA LEU A 291 20.43 -7.31 5.60
C LEU A 291 19.92 -7.67 4.20
N MET A 292 18.70 -7.23 3.88
CA MET A 292 18.13 -7.41 2.55
C MET A 292 18.94 -6.66 1.49
N LEU A 293 19.37 -5.41 1.75
CA LEU A 293 20.23 -4.66 0.84
C LEU A 293 21.54 -5.38 0.56
N ALA A 294 22.19 -5.93 1.59
CA ALA A 294 23.42 -6.70 1.41
C ALA A 294 23.20 -7.92 0.49
N ALA A 295 22.07 -8.63 0.65
CA ALA A 295 21.70 -9.75 -0.21
C ALA A 295 21.38 -9.32 -1.66
N ILE A 296 20.68 -8.19 -1.83
CA ILE A 296 20.39 -7.59 -3.15
C ILE A 296 21.71 -7.27 -3.88
N LEU A 297 22.64 -6.57 -3.22
CA LEU A 297 23.92 -6.19 -3.79
C LEU A 297 24.77 -7.40 -4.18
N TYR A 298 24.78 -8.44 -3.34
CA TYR A 298 25.48 -9.69 -3.65
C TYR A 298 24.89 -10.40 -4.87
N ALA A 299 23.55 -10.49 -4.96
CA ALA A 299 22.87 -11.10 -6.09
C ALA A 299 23.17 -10.35 -7.39
N ALA A 300 23.06 -9.01 -7.37
CA ALA A 300 23.36 -8.15 -8.52
C ALA A 300 24.83 -8.29 -8.98
N TYR A 301 25.77 -8.25 -8.05
CA TYR A 301 27.19 -8.45 -8.34
C TYR A 301 27.48 -9.84 -8.95
N THR A 302 26.84 -10.88 -8.41
CA THR A 302 26.98 -12.25 -8.90
C THR A 302 26.47 -12.37 -10.33
N TYR A 303 25.32 -11.76 -10.64
CA TYR A 303 24.77 -11.74 -11.99
C TYR A 303 25.74 -11.11 -13.00
N GLY A 304 26.27 -9.92 -12.70
CA GLY A 304 27.23 -9.24 -13.58
C GLY A 304 28.51 -10.06 -13.82
N LYS A 305 28.99 -10.78 -12.81
CA LYS A 305 30.12 -11.71 -12.96
C LYS A 305 29.82 -12.89 -13.89
N LEU A 306 28.61 -13.43 -13.87
CA LEU A 306 28.23 -14.57 -14.71
C LEU A 306 28.03 -14.17 -16.18
N THR A 307 27.53 -12.96 -16.42
CA THR A 307 27.28 -12.45 -17.78
C THR A 307 28.49 -11.77 -18.41
N GLY A 308 29.55 -11.51 -17.63
CA GLY A 308 30.69 -10.72 -18.07
C GLY A 308 30.36 -9.25 -18.31
N GLY A 309 29.20 -8.78 -17.82
CA GLY A 309 28.65 -7.45 -18.06
C GLY A 309 28.43 -6.65 -16.76
N THR A 310 27.56 -5.64 -16.84
CA THR A 310 27.16 -4.85 -15.68
C THR A 310 26.32 -5.69 -14.70
N PRO A 311 26.35 -5.38 -13.39
CA PRO A 311 25.36 -5.90 -12.44
C PRO A 311 23.94 -5.60 -12.93
N SER A 312 22.98 -6.38 -12.45
CA SER A 312 21.56 -6.12 -12.70
C SER A 312 20.77 -6.25 -11.41
N PHE A 313 19.78 -5.40 -11.24
CA PHE A 313 18.85 -5.43 -10.13
C PHE A 313 17.46 -5.93 -10.55
N ASP A 314 17.28 -6.31 -11.82
CA ASP A 314 16.02 -6.80 -12.34
C ASP A 314 15.63 -8.16 -11.75
N TYR A 315 14.38 -8.28 -11.28
CA TYR A 315 13.85 -9.51 -10.69
C TYR A 315 13.92 -10.72 -11.65
N PHE A 316 13.62 -10.53 -12.95
CA PHE A 316 13.63 -11.64 -13.91
C PHE A 316 15.05 -12.08 -14.26
N GLU A 317 16.01 -11.16 -14.19
CA GLU A 317 17.42 -11.49 -14.35
C GLU A 317 17.99 -12.22 -13.13
N LEU A 318 17.69 -11.73 -11.93
CA LEU A 318 18.21 -12.29 -10.69
C LEU A 318 17.58 -13.64 -10.32
N SER A 319 16.32 -13.89 -10.66
CA SER A 319 15.64 -15.18 -10.42
C SER A 319 16.20 -16.34 -11.25
N ARG A 320 16.91 -16.04 -12.35
CA ARG A 320 17.58 -17.03 -13.20
C ARG A 320 18.87 -17.57 -12.58
N VAL A 321 19.44 -16.87 -11.60
CA VAL A 321 20.70 -17.28 -10.99
C VAL A 321 20.46 -18.51 -10.12
N VAL A 322 21.29 -19.54 -10.28
CA VAL A 322 21.24 -20.76 -9.48
C VAL A 322 22.42 -20.75 -8.53
N TYR A 323 22.11 -20.69 -7.24
CA TYR A 323 23.12 -20.61 -6.17
C TYR A 323 23.39 -21.99 -5.57
N PRO A 324 24.63 -22.27 -5.13
CA PRO A 324 24.88 -23.41 -4.26
C PRO A 324 24.21 -23.18 -2.90
N GLN A 325 23.90 -24.27 -2.19
CA GLN A 325 23.12 -24.24 -0.94
C GLN A 325 23.55 -23.15 0.04
N HIS A 326 24.83 -23.10 0.39
CA HIS A 326 25.34 -22.19 1.42
C HIS A 326 25.08 -20.73 1.04
N VAL A 327 25.31 -20.35 -0.22
CA VAL A 327 25.03 -18.99 -0.71
C VAL A 327 23.52 -18.73 -0.70
N GLN A 328 22.72 -19.64 -1.23
CA GLN A 328 21.28 -19.44 -1.34
C GLN A 328 20.63 -19.27 0.04
N VAL A 329 21.06 -20.04 1.04
CA VAL A 329 20.54 -19.94 2.41
C VAL A 329 20.87 -18.58 3.03
N TYR A 330 22.09 -18.05 2.85
CA TYR A 330 22.42 -16.71 3.34
C TYR A 330 21.59 -15.61 2.66
N LEU A 331 21.41 -15.70 1.34
CA LEU A 331 20.58 -14.74 0.60
C LEU A 331 19.12 -14.84 1.03
N PHE A 332 18.58 -16.05 1.14
CA PHE A 332 17.24 -16.30 1.64
C PHE A 332 17.02 -15.67 3.01
N TRP A 333 17.91 -15.89 3.98
CA TRP A 333 17.76 -15.31 5.32
C TRP A 333 17.95 -13.79 5.33
N GLY A 334 18.81 -13.24 4.46
CA GLY A 334 18.96 -11.79 4.29
C GLY A 334 17.64 -11.11 3.89
N PHE A 335 16.88 -11.71 2.98
CA PHE A 335 15.54 -11.25 2.61
C PHE A 335 14.47 -11.61 3.65
N ALA A 336 14.44 -12.88 4.07
CA ALA A 336 13.41 -13.42 4.95
C ALA A 336 13.36 -12.70 6.30
N ILE A 337 14.51 -12.35 6.91
CA ILE A 337 14.53 -11.60 8.18
C ILE A 337 13.89 -10.21 8.02
N SER A 338 14.21 -9.50 6.92
CA SER A 338 13.59 -8.20 6.61
C SER A 338 12.07 -8.31 6.53
N PHE A 339 11.59 -9.31 5.80
CA PHE A 339 10.17 -9.56 5.65
C PHE A 339 9.52 -10.02 6.96
N PHE A 340 10.13 -10.94 7.70
CA PHE A 340 9.61 -11.44 8.98
C PHE A 340 9.46 -10.34 10.02
N ILE A 341 10.39 -9.37 10.06
CA ILE A 341 10.24 -8.18 10.89
C ILE A 341 9.04 -7.35 10.43
N LYS A 342 8.87 -7.14 9.12
CA LYS A 342 7.76 -6.35 8.56
C LYS A 342 6.39 -7.04 8.67
N VAL A 343 6.33 -8.38 8.70
CA VAL A 343 5.11 -9.22 8.88
C VAL A 343 4.75 -9.48 10.35
N PRO A 344 5.47 -8.89 11.30
CA PRO A 344 5.60 -9.36 12.69
C PRO A 344 5.54 -10.88 12.91
N MET A 345 6.42 -11.64 12.28
CA MET A 345 6.58 -13.05 12.66
C MET A 345 7.19 -13.19 14.07
N PHE A 346 6.78 -14.21 14.80
CA PHE A 346 7.42 -14.57 16.07
C PHE A 346 8.88 -15.01 15.81
N PRO A 347 9.86 -14.55 16.61
CA PRO A 347 9.75 -13.70 17.81
C PRO A 347 9.90 -12.18 17.54
N VAL A 348 10.10 -11.75 16.31
CA VAL A 348 10.46 -10.37 15.92
C VAL A 348 9.26 -9.42 15.73
N HIS A 349 8.18 -9.64 16.49
CA HIS A 349 6.91 -8.92 16.33
C HIS A 349 6.69 -7.77 17.31
N THR A 350 7.53 -7.64 18.35
CA THR A 350 7.24 -6.77 19.50
C THR A 350 7.19 -5.27 19.18
N TRP A 351 7.71 -4.84 18.04
CA TRP A 351 7.60 -3.45 17.58
C TRP A 351 6.16 -3.08 17.20
N LEU A 352 5.38 -4.04 16.68
CA LEU A 352 4.09 -3.79 16.06
C LEU A 352 3.05 -3.29 17.08
N PRO A 353 2.82 -3.96 18.23
CA PRO A 353 1.84 -3.49 19.20
C PRO A 353 2.18 -2.10 19.73
N ASP A 354 3.46 -1.83 20.00
CA ASP A 354 3.92 -0.53 20.50
C ASP A 354 3.74 0.58 19.46
N ALA A 355 4.00 0.29 18.18
CA ALA A 355 3.78 1.21 17.08
C ALA A 355 2.29 1.52 16.88
N HIS A 356 1.42 0.50 16.87
CA HIS A 356 -0.02 0.71 16.73
C HIS A 356 -0.63 1.47 17.90
N THR A 357 -0.30 1.08 19.14
CA THR A 357 -0.85 1.73 20.35
C THR A 357 -0.57 3.24 20.29
N GLU A 358 0.64 3.63 19.90
CA GLU A 358 1.05 5.03 19.88
C GLU A 358 0.75 5.78 18.58
N ALA A 359 0.60 5.12 17.42
CA ALA A 359 0.34 5.81 16.16
C ALA A 359 -0.98 6.61 16.18
N PRO A 360 -1.10 7.73 15.46
CA PRO A 360 -2.42 8.34 15.23
C PRO A 360 -3.35 7.39 14.46
N THR A 361 -4.68 7.59 14.54
CA THR A 361 -5.69 6.68 13.94
C THR A 361 -5.39 6.32 12.49
N ALA A 362 -5.18 7.31 11.62
CA ALA A 362 -4.84 7.05 10.22
C ALA A 362 -3.49 6.34 10.04
N GLY A 363 -2.52 6.65 10.90
CA GLY A 363 -1.25 5.92 10.94
C GLY A 363 -1.48 4.45 11.25
N SER A 364 -2.30 4.12 12.25
CA SER A 364 -2.66 2.73 12.57
C SER A 364 -3.43 2.05 11.44
N ILE A 365 -4.36 2.75 10.78
CA ILE A 365 -5.10 2.21 9.62
C ILE A 365 -4.11 1.86 8.50
N ILE A 366 -3.25 2.79 8.07
CA ILE A 366 -2.31 2.56 6.96
C ILE A 366 -1.26 1.50 7.34
N LEU A 367 -0.72 1.56 8.55
CA LEU A 367 0.27 0.61 9.05
C LEU A 367 -0.30 -0.82 9.02
N ALA A 368 -1.52 -1.02 9.53
CA ALA A 368 -2.14 -2.33 9.52
C ALA A 368 -2.61 -2.75 8.13
N ALA A 369 -3.24 -1.83 7.41
CA ALA A 369 -3.96 -2.14 6.19
C ALA A 369 -3.04 -2.39 5.00
N VAL A 370 -1.89 -1.71 4.93
CA VAL A 370 -1.00 -1.78 3.77
C VAL A 370 0.41 -2.19 4.18
N MET A 371 1.00 -1.53 5.19
CA MET A 371 2.44 -1.68 5.42
C MET A 371 2.88 -3.08 5.80
N LEU A 372 2.05 -3.78 6.56
CA LEU A 372 2.28 -5.18 6.93
C LEU A 372 2.29 -6.14 5.73
N LYS A 373 1.55 -5.82 4.66
CA LYS A 373 1.40 -6.67 3.48
C LYS A 373 2.63 -6.64 2.59
N MET A 374 3.43 -5.57 2.66
CA MET A 374 4.68 -5.52 1.92
C MET A 374 5.66 -6.61 2.36
N GLY A 375 5.66 -7.00 3.64
CA GLY A 375 6.48 -8.11 4.10
C GLY A 375 6.02 -9.46 3.52
N THR A 376 4.72 -9.72 3.52
CA THR A 376 4.16 -10.98 2.98
C THR A 376 4.29 -11.04 1.46
N TYR A 377 4.04 -9.92 0.78
CA TYR A 377 4.29 -9.73 -0.65
C TYR A 377 5.76 -9.95 -1.00
N GLY A 378 6.68 -9.33 -0.26
CA GLY A 378 8.12 -9.47 -0.48
C GLY A 378 8.59 -10.91 -0.30
N TYR A 379 8.07 -11.63 0.70
CA TYR A 379 8.36 -13.05 0.87
C TYR A 379 7.85 -13.89 -0.32
N LEU A 380 6.59 -13.68 -0.72
CA LEU A 380 5.98 -14.39 -1.85
C LEU A 380 6.73 -14.12 -3.16
N ARG A 381 7.05 -12.85 -3.47
CA ARG A 381 7.73 -12.46 -4.70
C ARG A 381 9.20 -12.87 -4.70
N PHE A 382 9.95 -12.45 -3.69
CA PHE A 382 11.41 -12.52 -3.72
C PHE A 382 11.95 -13.79 -3.05
N CYS A 383 11.46 -14.17 -1.87
CA CYS A 383 11.97 -15.39 -1.22
C CYS A 383 11.58 -16.64 -2.00
N MET A 384 10.29 -16.80 -2.32
CA MET A 384 9.83 -17.98 -3.07
C MET A 384 10.28 -17.94 -4.53
N GLY A 385 10.34 -16.75 -5.15
CA GLY A 385 10.73 -16.61 -6.56
C GLY A 385 12.23 -16.75 -6.82
N MET A 386 13.09 -16.20 -5.95
CA MET A 386 14.56 -16.18 -6.17
C MET A 386 15.31 -17.28 -5.41
N PHE A 387 14.75 -17.75 -4.29
CA PHE A 387 15.39 -18.75 -3.42
C PHE A 387 14.45 -19.95 -3.14
N PRO A 388 13.86 -20.59 -4.17
CA PRO A 388 12.79 -21.57 -4.00
C PRO A 388 13.20 -22.81 -3.20
N GLU A 389 14.43 -23.31 -3.34
CA GLU A 389 14.93 -24.47 -2.60
C GLU A 389 15.06 -24.17 -1.11
N ALA A 390 15.58 -22.98 -0.74
CA ALA A 390 15.63 -22.49 0.64
C ALA A 390 14.24 -22.28 1.24
N ALA A 391 13.34 -21.63 0.49
CA ALA A 391 11.95 -21.45 0.91
C ALA A 391 11.26 -22.80 1.15
N SER A 392 11.52 -23.80 0.29
CA SER A 392 10.99 -25.16 0.46
C SER A 392 11.61 -25.89 1.65
N GLN A 393 12.92 -25.78 1.89
CA GLN A 393 13.59 -26.44 3.02
C GLN A 393 13.01 -25.99 4.37
N TYR A 394 12.82 -24.68 4.52
CA TYR A 394 12.38 -24.10 5.81
C TYR A 394 10.86 -24.02 5.95
N GLY A 395 10.08 -24.28 4.89
CA GLY A 395 8.63 -24.11 4.85
C GLY A 395 7.90 -24.81 6.00
N ALA A 396 8.15 -26.10 6.23
CA ALA A 396 7.49 -26.86 7.30
C ALA A 396 7.77 -26.30 8.71
N THR A 397 9.02 -25.92 8.99
CA THR A 397 9.42 -25.32 10.27
C THR A 397 8.81 -23.94 10.45
N LEU A 398 8.86 -23.09 9.42
CA LEU A 398 8.33 -21.74 9.45
C LEU A 398 6.79 -21.73 9.54
N ALA A 399 6.11 -22.70 8.92
CA ALA A 399 4.68 -22.94 9.13
C ALA A 399 4.37 -23.27 10.59
N GLY A 400 5.20 -24.09 11.24
CA GLY A 400 5.09 -24.35 12.69
C GLY A 400 5.26 -23.08 13.53
N VAL A 401 6.22 -22.21 13.18
CA VAL A 401 6.42 -20.91 13.83
C VAL A 401 5.23 -19.98 13.61
N ALA A 402 4.67 -19.95 12.39
CA ALA A 402 3.48 -19.15 12.08
C ALA A 402 2.27 -19.60 12.88
N VAL A 403 2.04 -20.92 13.03
CA VAL A 403 0.95 -21.47 13.84
C VAL A 403 1.15 -21.20 15.33
N LEU A 404 2.28 -21.63 15.90
CA LEU A 404 2.51 -21.55 17.34
C LEU A 404 2.71 -20.11 17.82
N GLY A 405 3.56 -19.36 17.12
CA GLY A 405 3.99 -18.02 17.51
C GLY A 405 3.14 -16.90 16.92
N GLY A 406 2.66 -17.03 15.69
CA GLY A 406 1.79 -16.05 15.05
C GLY A 406 0.34 -16.22 15.50
N ILE A 407 -0.29 -17.31 15.07
CA ILE A 407 -1.72 -17.57 15.24
C ILE A 407 -2.08 -17.78 16.72
N LEU A 408 -1.53 -18.82 17.36
CA LEU A 408 -1.95 -19.21 18.71
C LEU A 408 -1.44 -18.25 19.79
N TYR A 409 -0.12 -18.00 19.84
CA TYR A 409 0.45 -17.05 20.79
C TYR A 409 -0.09 -15.63 20.57
N GLY A 410 -0.15 -15.15 19.33
CA GLY A 410 -0.72 -13.83 19.02
C GLY A 410 -2.16 -13.68 19.51
N ALA A 411 -3.00 -14.69 19.28
CA ALA A 411 -4.39 -14.69 19.75
C ALA A 411 -4.52 -14.74 21.29
N LEU A 412 -3.70 -15.56 21.96
CA LEU A 412 -3.69 -15.63 23.43
C LEU A 412 -3.23 -14.31 24.05
N VAL A 413 -2.23 -13.66 23.46
CA VAL A 413 -1.77 -12.35 23.91
C VAL A 413 -2.81 -11.27 23.63
N ALA A 414 -3.49 -11.31 22.47
CA ALA A 414 -4.61 -10.42 22.15
C ALA A 414 -5.72 -10.52 23.21
N TRP A 415 -6.10 -11.74 23.60
CA TRP A 415 -7.11 -11.98 24.63
C TRP A 415 -6.77 -11.37 25.99
N ARG A 416 -5.47 -11.28 26.31
CA ARG A 416 -4.96 -10.70 27.56
C ARG A 416 -4.69 -9.20 27.48
N GLN A 417 -4.95 -8.54 26.36
CA GLN A 417 -4.79 -7.09 26.27
C GLN A 417 -6.00 -6.38 26.88
N ASP A 418 -5.73 -5.42 27.77
CA ASP A 418 -6.76 -4.52 28.32
C ASP A 418 -6.96 -3.28 27.45
N ASP A 419 -5.98 -2.92 26.61
CA ASP A 419 -6.07 -1.80 25.66
C ASP A 419 -6.65 -2.29 24.32
N VAL A 420 -7.82 -1.73 23.91
CA VAL A 420 -8.53 -2.14 22.68
C VAL A 420 -7.65 -2.00 21.44
N LYS A 421 -6.85 -0.94 21.37
CA LYS A 421 -6.00 -0.68 20.21
C LYS A 421 -4.85 -1.68 20.13
N ARG A 422 -4.31 -2.05 21.30
CA ARG A 422 -3.27 -3.08 21.42
C ARG A 422 -3.81 -4.48 21.16
N LEU A 423 -5.05 -4.77 21.58
CA LEU A 423 -5.77 -6.01 21.25
C LEU A 423 -5.87 -6.17 19.73
N VAL A 424 -6.35 -5.16 19.01
CA VAL A 424 -6.45 -5.17 17.54
C VAL A 424 -5.06 -5.29 16.88
N ALA A 425 -4.01 -4.73 17.47
CA ALA A 425 -2.65 -4.90 16.95
C ALA A 425 -2.14 -6.35 17.09
N TYR A 426 -2.45 -7.04 18.19
CA TYR A 426 -2.10 -8.46 18.36
C TYR A 426 -3.00 -9.39 17.53
N SER A 427 -4.26 -9.04 17.29
CA SER A 427 -5.07 -9.79 16.32
C SER A 427 -4.45 -9.72 14.91
N SER A 428 -3.85 -8.60 14.51
CA SER A 428 -3.08 -8.51 13.27
C SER A 428 -1.88 -9.47 13.22
N VAL A 429 -1.18 -9.69 14.35
CA VAL A 429 -0.10 -10.69 14.43
C VAL A 429 -0.65 -12.09 14.13
N ALA A 430 -1.82 -12.43 14.67
CA ALA A 430 -2.46 -13.71 14.42
C ALA A 430 -2.90 -13.87 12.95
N HIS A 431 -3.59 -12.86 12.38
CA HIS A 431 -4.05 -12.91 10.99
C HIS A 431 -2.90 -12.96 9.97
N LEU A 432 -1.79 -12.26 10.22
CA LEU A 432 -0.59 -12.39 9.38
C LEU A 432 0.12 -13.73 9.57
N GLY A 433 -0.04 -14.36 10.74
CA GLY A 433 0.34 -15.75 10.96
C GLY A 433 -0.36 -16.70 9.98
N TYR A 434 -1.66 -16.51 9.70
CA TYR A 434 -2.36 -17.27 8.65
C TYR A 434 -1.78 -17.01 7.27
N VAL A 435 -1.57 -15.74 6.90
CA VAL A 435 -0.98 -15.40 5.60
C VAL A 435 0.37 -16.12 5.42
N MET A 436 1.25 -16.06 6.42
CA MET A 436 2.54 -16.75 6.33
C MET A 436 2.40 -18.27 6.29
N LEU A 437 1.49 -18.85 7.09
CA LEU A 437 1.19 -20.29 7.03
C LEU A 437 0.81 -20.72 5.61
N GLY A 438 -0.06 -19.96 4.94
CA GLY A 438 -0.47 -20.31 3.58
C GLY A 438 0.65 -20.19 2.56
N LEU A 439 1.50 -19.16 2.68
CA LEU A 439 2.71 -19.04 1.84
C LEU A 439 3.67 -20.21 2.06
N PHE A 440 3.88 -20.65 3.31
CA PHE A 440 4.74 -21.79 3.62
C PHE A 440 4.14 -23.14 3.19
N ALA A 441 2.81 -23.27 3.24
CA ALA A 441 2.11 -24.45 2.75
C ALA A 441 2.29 -24.63 1.23
N GLY A 442 2.35 -23.53 0.48
CA GLY A 442 2.81 -23.52 -0.91
C GLY A 442 1.93 -24.32 -1.87
N THR A 443 0.63 -24.45 -1.57
CA THR A 443 -0.41 -24.99 -2.44
C THR A 443 -1.19 -23.86 -3.14
N PRO A 444 -1.80 -24.07 -4.32
CA PRO A 444 -2.57 -23.02 -5.01
C PRO A 444 -3.61 -22.35 -4.12
N SER A 445 -4.46 -23.16 -3.47
CA SER A 445 -5.47 -22.67 -2.53
C SER A 445 -4.88 -21.88 -1.36
N SER A 446 -3.78 -22.36 -0.76
CA SER A 446 -3.19 -21.67 0.40
C SER A 446 -2.53 -20.33 0.04
N ILE A 447 -1.91 -20.20 -1.13
CA ILE A 447 -1.33 -18.93 -1.59
C ILE A 447 -2.42 -17.95 -2.04
N GLU A 448 -3.44 -18.40 -2.78
CA GLU A 448 -4.61 -17.57 -3.12
C GLU A 448 -5.30 -17.07 -1.86
N GLY A 449 -5.54 -17.96 -0.89
CA GLY A 449 -6.06 -17.62 0.42
C GLY A 449 -5.18 -16.60 1.15
N SER A 450 -3.85 -16.71 1.02
CA SER A 450 -2.89 -15.76 1.62
C SER A 450 -3.00 -14.37 1.01
N VAL A 451 -3.03 -14.26 -0.33
CA VAL A 451 -3.16 -12.97 -1.02
C VAL A 451 -4.54 -12.36 -0.76
N LEU A 452 -5.61 -13.15 -0.79
CA LEU A 452 -6.94 -12.69 -0.41
C LEU A 452 -6.98 -12.24 1.05
N GLN A 453 -6.34 -12.96 1.97
CA GLN A 453 -6.29 -12.60 3.38
C GLN A 453 -5.47 -11.34 3.65
N MET A 454 -4.46 -11.03 2.83
CA MET A 454 -3.81 -9.71 2.86
C MET A 454 -4.84 -8.59 2.62
N VAL A 455 -5.70 -8.73 1.61
CA VAL A 455 -6.76 -7.75 1.31
C VAL A 455 -7.81 -7.72 2.43
N ASN A 456 -8.31 -8.88 2.84
CA ASN A 456 -9.35 -9.01 3.87
C ASN A 456 -8.92 -8.37 5.18
N HIS A 457 -7.74 -8.73 5.66
CA HIS A 457 -7.17 -8.14 6.86
C HIS A 457 -7.00 -6.63 6.71
N GLY A 458 -6.65 -6.15 5.50
CA GLY A 458 -6.53 -4.72 5.23
C GLY A 458 -7.83 -3.94 5.40
N VAL A 459 -8.91 -4.46 4.84
CA VAL A 459 -10.25 -3.86 4.94
C VAL A 459 -10.77 -3.95 6.38
N THR A 460 -10.75 -5.15 6.96
CA THR A 460 -11.34 -5.43 8.27
C THR A 460 -10.61 -4.74 9.41
N THR A 461 -9.29 -4.85 9.46
CA THR A 461 -8.49 -4.19 10.49
C THR A 461 -8.45 -2.68 10.29
N GLY A 462 -8.52 -2.20 9.04
CA GLY A 462 -8.73 -0.78 8.74
C GLY A 462 -10.02 -0.25 9.38
N ALA A 463 -11.13 -1.00 9.26
CA ALA A 463 -12.40 -0.64 9.88
C ALA A 463 -12.33 -0.65 11.41
N LEU A 464 -11.69 -1.68 12.00
CA LEU A 464 -11.49 -1.76 13.44
C LEU A 464 -10.67 -0.58 13.98
N PHE A 465 -9.52 -0.25 13.38
CA PHE A 465 -8.73 0.90 13.84
C PHE A 465 -9.45 2.24 13.66
N LEU A 466 -10.23 2.39 12.59
CA LEU A 466 -11.08 3.57 12.40
C LEU A 466 -12.10 3.69 13.54
N LEU A 467 -12.82 2.62 13.85
CA LEU A 467 -13.83 2.60 14.91
C LEU A 467 -13.21 2.76 16.32
N VAL A 468 -12.03 2.20 16.56
CA VAL A 468 -11.24 2.47 17.78
C VAL A 468 -10.91 3.97 17.88
N GLY A 469 -10.60 4.63 16.77
CA GLY A 469 -10.41 6.08 16.73
C GLY A 469 -11.68 6.85 17.12
N VAL A 470 -12.84 6.44 16.60
CA VAL A 470 -14.15 7.07 16.88
C VAL A 470 -14.48 7.09 18.37
N ILE A 471 -14.27 5.97 19.08
CA ILE A 471 -14.52 5.90 20.52
C ILE A 471 -13.42 6.60 21.33
N TYR A 472 -12.17 6.55 20.87
CA TYR A 472 -11.08 7.28 21.51
C TYR A 472 -11.29 8.80 21.47
N ASP A 473 -11.79 9.34 20.36
CA ASP A 473 -12.12 10.78 20.24
C ASP A 473 -13.23 11.21 21.20
N ARG A 474 -14.08 10.28 21.65
CA ARG A 474 -15.20 10.55 22.56
C ARG A 474 -14.87 10.33 24.04
N ARG A 475 -14.01 9.34 24.33
CA ARG A 475 -13.74 8.89 25.71
C ARG A 475 -12.32 9.16 26.18
N HIS A 476 -11.38 9.41 25.26
CA HIS A 476 -9.95 9.61 25.53
C HIS A 476 -9.29 8.51 26.38
N THR A 477 -9.91 7.33 26.44
CA THR A 477 -9.36 6.11 27.03
C THR A 477 -9.39 5.00 25.98
N ARG A 478 -8.52 4.01 26.17
CA ARG A 478 -8.42 2.80 25.35
C ARG A 478 -8.67 1.54 26.19
N GLN A 479 -8.88 1.69 27.49
CA GLN A 479 -9.00 0.57 28.42
C GLN A 479 -10.38 -0.07 28.30
N LEU A 480 -10.41 -1.39 28.09
CA LEU A 480 -11.64 -2.18 27.94
C LEU A 480 -12.59 -2.01 29.13
N ASP A 481 -12.04 -1.97 30.34
CA ASP A 481 -12.81 -1.91 31.59
C ASP A 481 -13.41 -0.51 31.88
N ASP A 482 -13.03 0.51 31.09
CA ASP A 482 -13.67 1.84 31.12
C ASP A 482 -14.89 1.92 30.18
N PHE A 483 -15.09 0.88 29.36
CA PHE A 483 -16.27 0.73 28.51
C PHE A 483 -17.32 -0.16 29.20
N GLY A 484 -18.51 -0.25 28.60
CA GLY A 484 -19.63 -1.01 29.16
C GLY A 484 -20.97 -0.41 28.78
N GLY A 485 -21.87 -1.25 28.26
CA GLY A 485 -23.22 -0.86 27.85
C GLY A 485 -23.30 0.15 26.69
N LEU A 486 -22.23 0.30 25.89
CA LEU A 486 -22.18 1.31 24.81
C LEU A 486 -23.27 1.11 23.74
N ALA A 487 -23.76 -0.12 23.51
CA ALA A 487 -24.81 -0.37 22.53
C ALA A 487 -26.13 0.36 22.87
N LYS A 488 -26.36 0.72 24.14
CA LYS A 488 -27.56 1.45 24.58
C LYS A 488 -27.53 2.93 24.21
N VAL A 489 -26.34 3.49 24.01
CA VAL A 489 -26.12 4.94 23.80
C VAL A 489 -25.62 5.23 22.39
N MET A 490 -24.82 4.33 21.82
CA MET A 490 -24.27 4.41 20.47
C MET A 490 -24.60 3.14 19.66
N PRO A 491 -25.88 2.83 19.39
CA PRO A 491 -26.30 1.57 18.75
C PRO A 491 -25.73 1.38 17.34
N VAL A 492 -25.61 2.44 16.54
CA VAL A 492 -25.11 2.31 15.16
C VAL A 492 -23.61 2.03 15.17
N TYR A 493 -22.85 2.77 15.98
CA TYR A 493 -21.43 2.48 16.21
C TYR A 493 -21.21 1.04 16.69
N ALA A 494 -22.01 0.57 17.65
CA ALA A 494 -21.92 -0.79 18.17
C ALA A 494 -22.17 -1.84 17.07
N ALA A 495 -23.20 -1.64 16.23
CA ALA A 495 -23.48 -2.54 15.12
C ALA A 495 -22.30 -2.61 14.11
N LEU A 496 -21.72 -1.47 13.74
CA LEU A 496 -20.58 -1.41 12.83
C LEU A 496 -19.33 -2.10 13.41
N PHE A 497 -19.08 -1.90 14.71
CA PHE A 497 -17.97 -2.55 15.40
C PHE A 497 -18.17 -4.07 15.47
N VAL A 498 -19.39 -4.53 15.76
CA VAL A 498 -19.70 -5.96 15.77
C VAL A 498 -19.53 -6.56 14.37
N ILE A 499 -19.99 -5.90 13.31
CA ILE A 499 -19.79 -6.37 11.92
C ILE A 499 -18.30 -6.50 11.60
N ALA A 500 -17.50 -5.45 11.84
CA ALA A 500 -16.06 -5.50 11.60
C ALA A 500 -15.35 -6.56 12.46
N SER A 501 -15.82 -6.77 13.69
CA SER A 501 -15.30 -7.81 14.58
C SER A 501 -15.64 -9.21 14.09
N MET A 502 -16.87 -9.44 13.62
CA MET A 502 -17.28 -10.73 13.06
C MET A 502 -16.53 -11.06 11.77
N ALA A 503 -16.23 -10.04 10.96
CA ALA A 503 -15.34 -10.18 9.83
C ALA A 503 -13.92 -10.58 10.24
N SER A 504 -13.42 -10.05 11.36
CA SER A 504 -12.10 -10.43 11.91
C SER A 504 -12.11 -11.83 12.52
N VAL A 505 -13.23 -12.31 13.05
CA VAL A 505 -13.36 -13.67 13.58
C VAL A 505 -13.39 -14.73 12.46
N GLY A 506 -13.69 -14.32 11.22
CA GLY A 506 -13.87 -15.25 10.10
C GLY A 506 -15.28 -15.83 10.03
N LEU A 507 -16.31 -15.02 10.32
CA LEU A 507 -17.71 -15.45 10.17
C LEU A 507 -18.05 -15.69 8.67
N PRO A 508 -18.63 -16.84 8.28
CA PRO A 508 -19.08 -17.07 6.91
C PRO A 508 -20.02 -15.96 6.41
N GLY A 509 -19.84 -15.57 5.14
CA GLY A 509 -20.52 -14.41 4.54
C GLY A 509 -19.79 -13.08 4.73
N THR A 510 -18.68 -13.06 5.48
CA THR A 510 -17.74 -11.94 5.56
C THR A 510 -16.42 -12.28 4.87
N ASN A 511 -15.66 -11.25 4.47
CA ASN A 511 -14.40 -11.40 3.76
C ASN A 511 -13.38 -12.30 4.47
N GLY A 512 -13.20 -12.15 5.79
CA GLY A 512 -12.16 -12.83 6.57
C GLY A 512 -12.27 -14.36 6.55
N PHE A 513 -13.48 -14.91 6.44
CA PHE A 513 -13.69 -16.36 6.39
C PHE A 513 -13.00 -17.01 5.18
N VAL A 514 -13.17 -16.42 3.98
CA VAL A 514 -12.75 -17.07 2.73
C VAL A 514 -11.23 -17.24 2.68
N GLY A 515 -10.48 -16.20 3.04
CA GLY A 515 -9.01 -16.25 3.04
C GLY A 515 -8.48 -17.30 4.01
N GLU A 516 -8.95 -17.29 5.26
CA GLU A 516 -8.50 -18.25 6.28
C GLU A 516 -8.92 -19.67 5.97
N PHE A 517 -10.12 -19.88 5.41
CA PHE A 517 -10.59 -21.20 5.01
C PHE A 517 -9.71 -21.81 3.90
N LEU A 518 -9.37 -21.03 2.87
CA LEU A 518 -8.45 -21.46 1.80
C LEU A 518 -7.04 -21.76 2.34
N ILE A 519 -6.54 -20.95 3.28
CA ILE A 519 -5.25 -21.20 3.95
C ILE A 519 -5.28 -22.50 4.73
N ILE A 520 -6.29 -22.74 5.56
CA ILE A 520 -6.38 -23.93 6.42
C ILE A 520 -6.52 -25.19 5.56
N THR A 521 -7.44 -25.19 4.59
CA THR A 521 -7.66 -26.34 3.70
C THR A 521 -6.46 -26.60 2.81
N GLY A 522 -5.85 -25.54 2.25
CA GLY A 522 -4.63 -25.62 1.46
C GLY A 522 -3.41 -26.09 2.26
N THR A 523 -3.37 -25.80 3.56
CA THR A 523 -2.36 -26.33 4.51
C THR A 523 -2.57 -27.82 4.73
N PHE A 524 -3.82 -28.25 4.98
CA PHE A 524 -4.16 -29.64 5.25
C PHE A 524 -3.76 -30.60 4.11
N VAL A 525 -3.88 -30.15 2.86
CA VAL A 525 -3.53 -30.95 1.66
C VAL A 525 -2.10 -30.72 1.17
N SER A 526 -1.28 -29.95 1.90
CA SER A 526 0.09 -29.65 1.45
C SER A 526 1.02 -30.84 1.60
N ASN A 527 1.52 -31.34 0.46
CA ASN A 527 2.59 -32.34 0.44
C ASN A 527 3.95 -31.74 0.84
N LYS A 528 4.15 -30.42 0.65
CA LYS A 528 5.41 -29.71 0.97
C LYS A 528 5.68 -29.66 2.48
N LEU A 529 4.62 -29.61 3.28
CA LEU A 529 4.72 -29.62 4.74
C LEU A 529 4.94 -31.04 5.30
N GLY A 530 4.87 -32.09 4.48
CA GLY A 530 5.06 -33.48 4.90
C GLY A 530 4.03 -33.93 5.95
N HIS A 531 4.43 -34.82 6.85
CA HIS A 531 3.53 -35.45 7.82
C HIS A 531 2.95 -34.51 8.90
N VAL A 532 3.45 -33.26 9.00
CA VAL A 532 2.97 -32.29 10.01
C VAL A 532 1.86 -31.38 9.49
N ASN A 533 1.50 -31.47 8.21
CA ASN A 533 0.49 -30.63 7.57
C ASN A 533 -0.87 -30.64 8.30
N GLY A 534 -1.34 -31.82 8.72
CA GLY A 534 -2.59 -31.99 9.46
C GLY A 534 -2.55 -31.33 10.83
N VAL A 535 -1.44 -31.48 11.58
CA VAL A 535 -1.26 -30.84 12.89
C VAL A 535 -1.24 -29.31 12.75
N GLN A 536 -0.57 -28.79 11.73
CA GLN A 536 -0.50 -27.36 11.46
C GLN A 536 -1.87 -26.79 11.05
N ALA A 537 -2.64 -27.51 10.22
CA ALA A 537 -4.00 -27.13 9.86
C ALA A 537 -4.95 -27.14 11.07
N VAL A 538 -4.85 -28.15 11.94
CA VAL A 538 -5.63 -28.21 13.20
C VAL A 538 -5.25 -27.05 14.13
N GLY A 539 -3.95 -26.76 14.28
CA GLY A 539 -3.49 -25.60 15.05
C GLY A 539 -4.01 -24.27 14.50
N ALA A 540 -4.04 -24.12 13.17
CA ALA A 540 -4.64 -22.97 12.52
C ALA A 540 -6.17 -22.91 12.74
N ALA A 541 -6.88 -24.03 12.71
CA ALA A 541 -8.32 -24.06 13.03
C ALA A 541 -8.62 -23.67 14.48
N LEU A 542 -7.77 -24.08 15.45
CA LEU A 542 -7.87 -23.63 16.84
C LEU A 542 -7.70 -22.11 16.97
N GLY A 543 -6.87 -21.50 16.11
CA GLY A 543 -6.73 -20.05 16.05
C GLY A 543 -8.04 -19.31 15.78
N VAL A 544 -8.93 -19.86 14.95
CA VAL A 544 -10.24 -19.27 14.64
C VAL A 544 -11.11 -19.23 15.91
N ILE A 545 -11.06 -20.29 16.72
CA ILE A 545 -11.76 -20.36 18.01
C ILE A 545 -11.20 -19.30 18.96
N LEU A 546 -9.88 -19.14 19.02
CA LEU A 546 -9.25 -18.10 19.84
C LEU A 546 -9.58 -16.69 19.33
N ALA A 547 -9.74 -16.51 18.02
CA ALA A 547 -10.20 -15.25 17.43
C ALA A 547 -11.59 -14.86 17.90
N ALA A 548 -12.53 -15.82 17.89
CA ALA A 548 -13.84 -15.63 18.49
C ALA A 548 -13.73 -15.28 19.98
N LEU A 549 -12.89 -15.99 20.74
CA LEU A 549 -12.71 -15.75 22.17
C LEU A 549 -12.27 -14.30 22.47
N TYR A 550 -11.21 -13.79 21.85
CA TYR A 550 -10.73 -12.44 22.15
C TYR A 550 -11.66 -11.35 21.62
N MET A 551 -12.21 -11.49 20.41
CA MET A 551 -13.08 -10.47 19.83
C MET A 551 -14.44 -10.40 20.53
N LEU A 552 -15.06 -11.54 20.83
CA LEU A 552 -16.35 -11.56 21.52
C LEU A 552 -16.21 -11.10 22.97
N THR A 553 -15.07 -11.40 23.64
CA THR A 553 -14.79 -10.85 24.96
C THR A 553 -14.70 -9.33 24.92
N ALA A 554 -13.98 -8.76 23.95
CA ALA A 554 -13.88 -7.31 23.77
C ALA A 554 -15.25 -6.68 23.47
N ILE A 555 -16.04 -7.29 22.57
CA ILE A 555 -17.40 -6.84 22.25
C ILE A 555 -18.29 -6.86 23.50
N GLN A 556 -18.25 -7.94 24.28
CA GLN A 556 -19.05 -8.08 25.48
C GLN A 556 -18.72 -7.00 26.51
N LYS A 557 -17.42 -6.78 26.77
CA LYS A 557 -16.94 -5.74 27.70
C LYS A 557 -17.33 -4.34 27.24
N MET A 558 -17.20 -4.04 25.94
CA MET A 558 -17.43 -2.69 25.42
C MET A 558 -18.91 -2.36 25.30
N PHE A 559 -19.72 -3.25 24.73
CA PHE A 559 -21.02 -2.89 24.19
C PHE A 559 -22.21 -3.36 25.03
N PHE A 560 -22.09 -4.53 25.65
CA PHE A 560 -23.21 -5.18 26.32
C PHE A 560 -23.17 -4.99 27.84
N GLY A 561 -24.26 -5.37 28.53
CA GLY A 561 -24.40 -5.21 29.98
C GLY A 561 -24.93 -3.84 30.43
N PRO A 562 -24.89 -3.55 31.75
CA PRO A 562 -25.27 -2.26 32.30
C PRO A 562 -24.20 -1.19 31.98
N ILE A 563 -24.62 0.07 31.96
CA ILE A 563 -23.67 1.19 31.89
C ILE A 563 -23.02 1.36 33.27
N THR A 564 -21.75 1.01 33.39
CA THR A 564 -20.99 1.02 34.65
C THR A 564 -20.31 2.37 34.91
N ARG A 565 -19.94 3.10 33.85
CA ARG A 565 -19.26 4.40 33.91
C ARG A 565 -20.23 5.51 33.51
N SER A 566 -20.30 6.59 34.30
CA SER A 566 -21.23 7.70 34.05
C SER A 566 -20.92 8.44 32.74
N GLU A 567 -19.63 8.49 32.38
CA GLU A 567 -19.11 9.09 31.16
C GLU A 567 -19.68 8.43 29.89
N ASN A 568 -20.17 7.19 29.97
CA ASN A 568 -20.74 6.46 28.82
C ASN A 568 -22.17 6.92 28.49
N LYS A 569 -22.88 7.56 29.45
CA LYS A 569 -24.32 7.85 29.32
C LYS A 569 -24.65 8.92 28.29
N HIS A 570 -23.70 9.79 27.99
CA HIS A 570 -23.91 10.99 27.17
C HIS A 570 -23.07 11.00 25.89
N LEU A 571 -22.62 9.83 25.47
CA LEU A 571 -21.86 9.69 24.24
C LEU A 571 -22.74 9.95 23.02
N GLN A 572 -22.20 10.67 22.05
CA GLN A 572 -22.86 10.85 20.77
C GLN A 572 -22.59 9.62 19.90
N ASP A 573 -23.61 9.10 19.20
CA ASP A 573 -23.40 8.03 18.22
C ASP A 573 -22.56 8.51 17.03
N ILE A 574 -22.29 7.61 16.08
CA ILE A 574 -21.51 7.88 14.88
C ILE A 574 -22.15 9.00 14.05
N ASN A 575 -21.32 9.97 13.64
CA ASN A 575 -21.78 11.08 12.80
C ASN A 575 -21.62 10.77 11.30
N ALA A 576 -22.16 11.65 10.44
CA ALA A 576 -22.13 11.46 8.99
C ALA A 576 -20.69 11.37 8.42
N ARG A 577 -19.73 12.14 8.96
CA ARG A 577 -18.33 12.09 8.53
C ARG A 577 -17.73 10.71 8.82
N GLU A 578 -17.91 10.22 10.04
CA GLU A 578 -17.41 8.90 10.45
C GLU A 578 -18.10 7.77 9.65
N MET A 579 -19.40 7.90 9.40
CA MET A 579 -20.15 6.97 8.57
C MET A 579 -19.62 6.91 7.13
N ILE A 580 -19.36 8.06 6.50
CA ILE A 580 -18.78 8.13 5.15
C ILE A 580 -17.41 7.43 5.09
N ALA A 581 -16.62 7.52 6.17
CA ALA A 581 -15.31 6.88 6.24
C ALA A 581 -15.39 5.36 6.42
N VAL A 582 -16.31 4.87 7.26
CA VAL A 582 -16.40 3.43 7.59
C VAL A 582 -17.24 2.63 6.61
N ALA A 583 -18.28 3.23 6.02
CA ALA A 583 -19.23 2.52 5.16
C ALA A 583 -18.57 1.80 3.96
N PRO A 584 -17.58 2.38 3.25
CA PRO A 584 -16.90 1.66 2.17
C PRO A 584 -16.20 0.38 2.64
N LEU A 585 -15.63 0.38 3.86
CA LEU A 585 -14.97 -0.79 4.43
C LEU A 585 -15.99 -1.87 4.80
N ILE A 586 -17.12 -1.48 5.37
CA ILE A 586 -18.21 -2.40 5.70
C ILE A 586 -18.82 -3.04 4.44
N ILE A 587 -19.01 -2.24 3.38
CA ILE A 587 -19.48 -2.75 2.08
C ILE A 587 -18.46 -3.75 1.52
N ALA A 588 -17.17 -3.41 1.53
CA ALA A 588 -16.11 -4.30 1.04
C ALA A 588 -16.04 -5.62 1.81
N ILE A 589 -16.28 -5.62 3.13
CA ILE A 589 -16.37 -6.86 3.94
C ILE A 589 -17.41 -7.82 3.38
N PHE A 590 -18.61 -7.35 3.03
CA PHE A 590 -19.67 -8.21 2.52
C PHE A 590 -19.49 -8.54 1.04
N VAL A 591 -19.08 -7.58 0.21
CA VAL A 591 -18.86 -7.82 -1.23
C VAL A 591 -17.81 -8.91 -1.44
N ILE A 592 -16.66 -8.82 -0.74
CA ILE A 592 -15.60 -9.84 -0.85
C ILE A 592 -16.05 -11.16 -0.22
N GLY A 593 -16.81 -11.11 0.89
CA GLY A 593 -17.32 -12.31 1.56
C GLY A 593 -18.32 -13.12 0.74
N VAL A 594 -19.21 -12.44 -0.01
CA VAL A 594 -20.26 -13.06 -0.83
C VAL A 594 -19.74 -13.39 -2.24
N ALA A 595 -18.85 -12.56 -2.80
CA ALA A 595 -18.33 -12.71 -4.15
C ALA A 595 -16.78 -12.71 -4.18
N PRO A 596 -16.10 -13.68 -3.53
CA PRO A 596 -14.63 -13.71 -3.47
C PRO A 596 -13.98 -13.93 -4.84
N ASN A 597 -14.69 -14.54 -5.80
CA ASN A 597 -14.19 -14.78 -7.16
C ASN A 597 -13.88 -13.49 -7.92
N LEU A 598 -14.44 -12.34 -7.52
CA LEU A 598 -14.05 -11.03 -8.06
C LEU A 598 -12.55 -10.77 -7.88
N LEU A 599 -11.98 -11.27 -6.78
CA LEU A 599 -10.55 -11.13 -6.47
C LEU A 599 -9.76 -12.37 -6.89
N LEU A 600 -10.27 -13.56 -6.60
CA LEU A 600 -9.56 -14.82 -6.86
C LEU A 600 -9.26 -15.03 -8.34
N ASN A 601 -10.20 -14.75 -9.24
CA ASN A 601 -10.02 -14.96 -10.67
C ASN A 601 -8.81 -14.17 -11.22
N GLN A 602 -8.62 -12.94 -10.75
CA GLN A 602 -7.52 -12.07 -11.20
C GLN A 602 -6.15 -12.50 -10.67
N MET A 603 -6.07 -13.25 -9.56
CA MET A 603 -4.80 -13.69 -8.99
C MET A 603 -4.45 -15.16 -9.28
N HIS A 604 -5.42 -15.97 -9.68
CA HIS A 604 -5.30 -17.43 -9.86
C HIS A 604 -4.10 -17.83 -10.73
N ASP A 605 -4.02 -17.23 -11.91
CA ASP A 605 -3.00 -17.56 -12.90
C ASP A 605 -1.59 -17.09 -12.48
N ALA A 606 -1.49 -15.90 -11.87
CA ALA A 606 -0.23 -15.40 -11.31
C ALA A 606 0.27 -16.28 -10.15
N VAL A 607 -0.63 -16.72 -9.26
CA VAL A 607 -0.30 -17.65 -8.15
C VAL A 607 0.15 -19.00 -8.72
N THR A 608 -0.58 -19.53 -9.70
CA THR A 608 -0.23 -20.80 -10.36
C THR A 608 1.13 -20.71 -11.05
N ARG A 609 1.47 -19.57 -11.67
CA ARG A 609 2.82 -19.31 -12.21
C ARG A 609 3.88 -19.38 -11.12
N VAL A 610 3.73 -18.63 -10.02
CA VAL A 610 4.72 -18.62 -8.91
C VAL A 610 4.95 -20.02 -8.34
N ILE A 611 3.89 -20.81 -8.16
CA ILE A 611 4.02 -22.18 -7.65
C ILE A 611 4.68 -23.10 -8.68
N GLY A 612 4.31 -22.98 -9.95
CA GLY A 612 4.91 -23.75 -11.04
C GLY A 612 6.41 -23.49 -11.15
N ASP A 613 6.82 -22.22 -11.14
CA ASP A 613 8.22 -21.80 -11.20
C ASP A 613 9.00 -22.33 -9.99
N MET A 614 8.43 -22.21 -8.78
CA MET A 614 9.03 -22.74 -7.56
C MET A 614 9.19 -24.26 -7.63
N ASN A 615 8.15 -25.00 -8.02
CA ASN A 615 8.16 -26.46 -8.06
C ASN A 615 9.16 -26.97 -9.11
N ALA A 616 9.20 -26.37 -10.29
CA ALA A 616 10.16 -26.74 -11.33
C ALA A 616 11.61 -26.61 -10.84
N ARG A 617 11.91 -25.57 -10.05
CA ARG A 617 13.25 -25.39 -9.45
C ARG A 617 13.52 -26.44 -8.38
N VAL A 618 12.59 -26.65 -7.45
CA VAL A 618 12.74 -27.61 -6.35
C VAL A 618 12.85 -29.06 -6.87
N GLU A 619 12.09 -29.46 -7.89
CA GLU A 619 12.15 -30.82 -8.44
C GLU A 619 13.52 -31.13 -9.08
N THR A 620 14.17 -30.14 -9.69
CA THR A 620 15.51 -30.32 -10.25
C THR A 620 16.61 -30.42 -9.19
N SER A 621 16.37 -29.91 -7.98
CA SER A 621 17.35 -29.86 -6.88
C SER A 621 16.63 -29.89 -5.52
N PRO A 622 16.05 -31.04 -5.12
CA PRO A 622 15.17 -31.10 -3.96
C PRO A 622 15.98 -31.00 -2.65
N ALA A 623 15.58 -30.09 -1.76
CA ALA A 623 16.17 -30.01 -0.42
C ALA A 623 16.07 -31.37 0.32
N PRO A 624 17.12 -31.82 1.05
CA PRO A 624 18.37 -31.11 1.36
C PRO A 624 19.45 -31.26 0.27
N LYS A 625 19.17 -31.93 -0.85
CA LYS A 625 20.08 -32.13 -1.97
C LYS A 625 19.95 -30.94 -2.94
N TYR A 626 20.45 -29.80 -2.47
CA TYR A 626 20.57 -28.58 -3.27
C TYR A 626 21.52 -28.77 -4.45
N TYR A 627 21.49 -27.81 -5.38
CA TYR A 627 22.56 -27.64 -6.33
C TYR A 627 23.91 -27.43 -5.61
N THR A 628 24.93 -28.22 -5.99
CA THR A 628 26.27 -28.20 -5.40
C THR A 628 27.36 -27.70 -6.35
N GLY A 629 27.00 -27.39 -7.60
CA GLY A 629 27.95 -26.91 -8.60
C GLY A 629 28.26 -25.41 -8.49
N PRO A 630 29.09 -24.89 -9.41
CA PRO A 630 29.38 -23.45 -9.49
C PRO A 630 28.13 -22.66 -9.87
N ILE A 631 28.01 -21.42 -9.37
CA ILE A 631 26.85 -20.57 -9.68
C ILE A 631 26.66 -20.51 -11.21
N LYS A 632 25.43 -20.74 -11.67
CA LYS A 632 25.09 -20.76 -13.09
C LYS A 632 23.84 -19.93 -13.38
N LEU A 633 23.62 -19.62 -14.65
CA LEU A 633 22.50 -18.81 -15.12
C LEU A 633 21.55 -19.66 -15.97
N LEU A 634 20.26 -19.62 -15.66
CA LEU A 634 19.21 -20.26 -16.47
C LEU A 634 18.76 -19.35 -17.63
N PRO A 635 18.13 -19.91 -18.67
CA PRO A 635 17.42 -19.13 -19.68
C PRO A 635 16.35 -18.23 -19.05
N ARG A 636 16.04 -17.10 -19.70
CA ARG A 636 14.96 -16.20 -19.26
C ARG A 636 13.60 -16.87 -19.45
N SER A 637 12.69 -16.70 -18.49
CA SER A 637 11.33 -17.25 -18.59
C SER A 637 10.58 -16.63 -19.77
N PRO A 638 9.79 -17.40 -20.53
CA PRO A 638 8.92 -16.86 -21.58
C PRO A 638 7.82 -15.95 -21.04
N ASP A 639 7.44 -16.10 -19.76
CA ASP A 639 6.43 -15.27 -19.08
C ASP A 639 7.02 -13.93 -18.56
N ALA A 640 8.34 -13.73 -18.66
CA ALA A 640 8.98 -12.47 -18.28
C ALA A 640 8.69 -11.41 -19.35
N PRO A 641 8.44 -10.13 -18.98
CA PRO A 641 8.36 -9.04 -19.93
C PRO A 641 9.58 -9.03 -20.86
N LYS A 642 9.37 -8.66 -22.14
CA LYS A 642 10.46 -8.53 -23.12
C LYS A 642 11.51 -7.58 -22.54
N ALA A 643 12.75 -8.06 -22.41
CA ALA A 643 13.86 -7.22 -21.99
C ALA A 643 14.03 -6.10 -23.02
N ILE A 644 14.26 -4.87 -22.58
CA ILE A 644 14.79 -3.86 -23.48
C ILE A 644 16.19 -4.33 -23.87
N ALA A 645 16.41 -4.58 -25.15
CA ALA A 645 17.75 -4.80 -25.66
C ALA A 645 18.57 -3.55 -25.28
N ALA A 646 19.64 -3.72 -24.50
CA ALA A 646 20.65 -2.68 -24.39
C ALA A 646 21.02 -2.30 -25.82
N GLU A 647 20.77 -1.05 -26.22
CA GLU A 647 21.14 -0.58 -27.55
C GLU A 647 22.60 -0.93 -27.76
N THR A 648 22.84 -1.98 -28.53
CA THR A 648 24.19 -2.38 -28.86
C THR A 648 24.65 -1.27 -29.76
N THR A 649 25.49 -0.38 -29.24
CA THR A 649 26.14 0.66 -30.03
C THR A 649 27.15 -0.05 -30.92
N THR A 650 26.67 -0.79 -31.92
CA THR A 650 27.46 -1.22 -33.06
C THR A 650 27.72 0.04 -33.87
N THR A 651 28.77 0.75 -33.46
CA THR A 651 29.46 1.71 -34.32
C THR A 651 29.97 0.93 -35.52
N ASN A 652 29.14 0.89 -36.55
CA ASN A 652 29.44 0.32 -37.84
C ASN A 652 30.54 1.20 -38.48
N THR A 653 31.79 0.87 -38.18
CA THR A 653 32.98 1.44 -38.82
C THR A 653 33.73 0.32 -39.54
N ALA A 654 33.05 -0.30 -40.51
CA ALA A 654 33.73 -0.99 -41.60
C ALA A 654 33.69 -0.06 -42.81
N ALA A 655 34.69 0.82 -42.91
CA ALA A 655 35.02 1.46 -44.16
C ALA A 655 35.71 0.41 -45.05
N GLU A 656 35.06 0.04 -46.15
CA GLU A 656 35.71 -0.67 -47.25
C GLU A 656 36.85 0.19 -47.83
N PRO A 657 38.07 -0.36 -48.03
CA PRO A 657 39.07 0.32 -48.83
C PRO A 657 38.77 0.05 -50.31
N SER A 658 38.40 1.12 -51.04
CA SER A 658 38.36 1.13 -52.50
C SER A 658 39.74 0.81 -53.07
N ALA A 659 39.82 -0.25 -53.87
CA ALA A 659 41.01 -0.63 -54.62
C ALA A 659 41.29 0.35 -55.77
N HIS A 660 42.54 0.79 -55.87
CA HIS A 660 43.24 1.12 -57.10
C HIS A 660 44.46 0.22 -57.22
#